data_AF-N8VDD8-F1
#
_entry.id   AF-N8VDD8-F1
#
_cell.length_a   1.000
_cell.length_b   1.000
_cell.length_c   1.000
_cell.angle_alpha   90.00
_cell.angle_beta   90.00
_cell.angle_gamma   90.00
#
_symmetry.space_group_name_H-M   'P 1'
#
loop_
_entity.id
_entity.type
_entity.pdbx_description
1 polymer ?
#
loop_
_entity_poly.entity_id
_entity_poly.type
_entity_poly.pdbx_seq_one_letter_code
_entity_poly.pdbx_strand_id
1 'polypeptide(L)'
;MQSKPLIQRLLEQEFIHDHYAEVLEQYLNRTVDIPELKQLLKLDNEIGQNHQSLFLPAPPSVSANPICAYIYSVQQHSQHSVIQRWSVHNLHAACILKSIPNSGKKDHQTTIIKVLDRFRLANEAYAASQQATQLSKSQQKYLWLWQQLPSDKTPLAEFVKSLRSLETNSNLNRFQYLLILDLRRFYDYVLALKPKKNYSAPPKHIDEPHYLDEYGAILCCPQDILQKEDPALYYEKLQDEQPNQQYSINTAQVSPLTSQSSFLQHKISQLTQQHIIRQQHDFMCSKHYPDFNSLSLLVQHCHQLYLNHPEKNKAYLFILLSFLSGVPIEQWLYLQSRQRYALNKRQKVIFENDQYFLRSKFTLFEDSAFEYKDQLLNQVTHFDLPLVKELVEGLRQPPTVKQEQVAHALKKCREELFIPSLSTKKISVLLHHCIYHYTQNEQLADILTGIDANRSVSISYCSYPIYRLQQSYQGTVQQLSNDLAKEIHVIDDDRERFGSCKAPKPATVTAIFAYLQHQIIQAKHHGQMLEMFNHYNVWLWHILLLFSAARPVSEFPGFLKNFDLKQQWLWISDKEIHSRTDDGRLIPLCDFVVKEIRLFITYLNEFKQLHPEHQPYIQEILSSKRPLLSVYQHGQWQALSPHLVNSFTRIMQLDHANWLRHTARAYLTEKADENFILALFGHEQNQQEMGQKFSSLSLQQYKELANCLNDMQHAYQIDGMYEHA
;
A
#
# COMPACT_ATOMS: atom_id res chain seq x y z
N MET A 1 -5.43 -18.91 -45.12
CA MET A 1 -6.08 -17.65 -44.70
C MET A 1 -5.59 -16.63 -45.70
N GLN A 2 -6.48 -15.87 -46.35
CA GLN A 2 -6.07 -14.89 -47.35
C GLN A 2 -5.06 -13.88 -46.75
N SER A 3 -3.98 -13.56 -47.48
CA SER A 3 -2.84 -12.73 -46.99
C SER A 3 -3.23 -11.27 -46.72
N LYS A 4 -3.98 -10.68 -47.66
CA LYS A 4 -4.39 -9.27 -47.66
C LYS A 4 -5.23 -8.87 -46.43
N PRO A 5 -6.26 -9.61 -46.00
CA PRO A 5 -7.01 -9.26 -44.78
C PRO A 5 -6.21 -9.44 -43.49
N LEU A 6 -5.15 -10.27 -43.46
CA LEU A 6 -4.28 -10.41 -42.28
C LEU A 6 -3.30 -9.25 -42.15
N ILE A 7 -2.73 -8.81 -43.26
CA ILE A 7 -1.86 -7.62 -43.32
C ILE A 7 -2.65 -6.38 -42.90
N GLN A 8 -3.86 -6.22 -43.43
CA GLN A 8 -4.74 -5.13 -43.05
C GLN A 8 -5.07 -5.18 -41.55
N ARG A 9 -5.43 -6.37 -41.02
CA ARG A 9 -5.66 -6.57 -39.58
C ARG A 9 -4.47 -6.19 -38.72
N LEU A 10 -3.26 -6.59 -39.10
CA LEU A 10 -2.05 -6.28 -38.34
C LEU A 10 -1.82 -4.78 -38.25
N LEU A 11 -2.09 -4.06 -39.34
CA LEU A 11 -1.87 -2.63 -39.45
C LEU A 11 -3.07 -1.77 -39.03
N GLU A 12 -4.27 -2.32 -38.77
CA GLU A 12 -5.55 -1.61 -38.48
C GLU A 12 -5.49 -0.39 -37.52
N GLN A 13 -4.49 -0.29 -36.65
CA GLN A 13 -4.33 0.78 -35.65
C GLN A 13 -3.20 1.79 -35.97
N GLU A 14 -2.55 1.65 -37.13
CA GLU A 14 -1.44 2.50 -37.58
C GLU A 14 -1.97 3.54 -38.61
N PHE A 15 -1.29 4.66 -38.84
CA PHE A 15 -1.80 5.71 -39.76
C PHE A 15 -1.34 5.52 -41.22
N ILE A 16 -0.37 4.62 -41.48
CA ILE A 16 0.27 4.46 -42.79
C ILE A 16 0.14 3.00 -43.27
N HIS A 17 -0.86 2.71 -44.10
CA HIS A 17 -1.14 1.32 -44.47
C HIS A 17 -0.55 0.90 -45.81
N ASP A 18 -0.79 1.63 -46.91
CA ASP A 18 -0.67 1.03 -48.25
C ASP A 18 0.77 0.60 -48.62
N HIS A 19 1.74 1.50 -48.52
CA HIS A 19 3.14 1.19 -48.84
C HIS A 19 3.75 0.19 -47.85
N TYR A 20 3.36 0.27 -46.57
CA TYR A 20 3.83 -0.64 -45.52
C TYR A 20 3.23 -2.04 -45.67
N ALA A 21 1.97 -2.14 -46.13
CA ALA A 21 1.29 -3.39 -46.44
C ALA A 21 1.96 -4.11 -47.61
N GLU A 22 2.33 -3.38 -48.67
CA GLU A 22 3.04 -3.93 -49.82
C GLU A 22 4.43 -4.46 -49.43
N VAL A 23 5.20 -3.70 -48.64
CA VAL A 23 6.51 -4.16 -48.16
C VAL A 23 6.34 -5.36 -47.23
N LEU A 24 5.37 -5.35 -46.32
CA LEU A 24 5.06 -6.50 -45.47
C LEU A 24 4.74 -7.75 -46.30
N GLU A 25 3.94 -7.61 -47.36
CA GLU A 25 3.61 -8.69 -48.29
C GLU A 25 4.86 -9.25 -48.97
N GLN A 26 5.79 -8.39 -49.41
CA GLN A 26 7.08 -8.83 -49.97
C GLN A 26 7.90 -9.66 -48.97
N TYR A 27 7.94 -9.29 -47.69
CA TYR A 27 8.64 -10.07 -46.66
C TYR A 27 7.94 -11.40 -46.35
N LEU A 28 6.62 -11.45 -46.40
CA LEU A 28 5.87 -12.69 -46.21
C LEU A 28 6.11 -13.69 -47.35
N ASN A 29 6.42 -13.22 -48.57
CA ASN A 29 6.75 -14.08 -49.70
C ASN A 29 8.19 -14.64 -49.69
N ARG A 30 9.06 -14.20 -48.76
CA ARG A 30 10.45 -14.68 -48.68
C ARG A 30 10.55 -16.06 -48.01
N THR A 31 11.66 -16.75 -48.26
CA THR A 31 11.94 -18.05 -47.65
C THR A 31 12.09 -17.94 -46.14
N VAL A 32 11.35 -18.77 -45.40
CA VAL A 32 11.35 -18.81 -43.93
C VAL A 32 12.20 -19.98 -43.45
N ASP A 33 13.17 -19.71 -42.57
CA ASP A 33 14.08 -20.74 -42.02
C ASP A 33 13.49 -21.51 -40.83
N ILE A 34 12.31 -21.08 -40.34
CA ILE A 34 11.47 -21.80 -39.39
C ILE A 34 10.29 -22.40 -40.19
N PRO A 35 10.35 -23.69 -40.57
CA PRO A 35 9.41 -24.29 -41.52
C PRO A 35 7.94 -24.19 -41.11
N GLU A 36 7.66 -24.28 -39.81
CA GLU A 36 6.30 -24.26 -39.26
C GLU A 36 5.61 -22.91 -39.47
N LEU A 37 6.36 -21.79 -39.46
CA LEU A 37 5.77 -20.47 -39.72
C LEU A 37 5.18 -20.37 -41.13
N LYS A 38 5.81 -21.02 -42.12
CA LYS A 38 5.30 -21.10 -43.50
C LYS A 38 4.10 -22.05 -43.61
N GLN A 39 4.08 -23.15 -42.86
CA GLN A 39 2.95 -24.08 -42.84
C GLN A 39 1.69 -23.46 -42.22
N LEU A 40 1.88 -22.67 -41.15
CA LEU A 40 0.81 -22.02 -40.41
C LEU A 40 0.21 -20.82 -41.17
N LEU A 41 1.03 -20.11 -41.96
CA LEU A 41 0.60 -19.00 -42.79
C LEU A 41 0.55 -19.39 -44.28
N LYS A 42 -0.58 -19.96 -44.73
CA LYS A 42 -0.81 -20.26 -46.16
C LYS A 42 -1.12 -18.97 -46.93
N LEU A 43 -0.17 -18.49 -47.72
CA LEU A 43 -0.33 -17.39 -48.69
C LEU A 43 -0.94 -17.93 -49.99
N ASP A 44 -1.84 -17.18 -50.62
CA ASP A 44 -2.39 -17.54 -51.92
C ASP A 44 -1.32 -17.33 -53.01
N ASN A 45 -1.14 -18.33 -53.88
CA ASN A 45 -0.05 -18.35 -54.87
C ASN A 45 -0.21 -17.29 -55.97
N GLU A 46 0.96 -16.81 -56.42
CA GLU A 46 1.23 -15.96 -57.59
C GLU A 46 0.84 -14.49 -57.47
N ILE A 47 1.68 -13.74 -56.76
CA ILE A 47 1.78 -12.28 -56.94
C ILE A 47 3.11 -12.02 -57.65
N GLY A 48 3.04 -11.43 -58.84
CA GLY A 48 4.20 -11.11 -59.67
C GLY A 48 5.26 -10.33 -58.90
N GLN A 49 6.53 -10.70 -59.08
CA GLN A 49 7.67 -9.96 -58.54
C GLN A 49 7.73 -8.57 -59.18
N ASN A 50 6.96 -7.62 -58.65
CA ASN A 50 7.20 -6.21 -58.92
C ASN A 50 8.49 -5.80 -58.19
N HIS A 51 9.62 -5.91 -58.88
CA HIS A 51 10.93 -5.44 -58.45
C HIS A 51 11.04 -3.90 -58.46
N GLN A 52 10.03 -3.19 -57.97
CA GLN A 52 10.18 -1.77 -57.67
C GLN A 52 10.61 -1.62 -56.21
N SER A 53 11.77 -1.00 -56.01
CA SER A 53 12.22 -0.55 -54.69
C SER A 53 11.24 0.51 -54.18
N LEU A 54 10.24 0.08 -53.41
CA LEU A 54 9.29 0.98 -52.77
C LEU A 54 10.02 1.76 -51.67
N PHE A 55 10.13 3.08 -51.80
CA PHE A 55 10.69 3.91 -50.74
C PHE A 55 9.65 4.07 -49.62
N LEU A 56 9.88 3.46 -48.44
CA LEU A 56 8.96 3.65 -47.32
C LEU A 56 9.17 5.05 -46.72
N PRO A 57 8.11 5.86 -46.57
CA PRO A 57 8.19 7.12 -45.83
C PRO A 57 8.43 6.82 -44.35
N ALA A 58 9.32 7.58 -43.70
CA ALA A 58 9.56 7.44 -42.26
C ALA A 58 8.23 7.63 -41.47
N PRO A 59 7.91 6.76 -40.51
CA PRO A 59 6.69 6.92 -39.73
C PRO A 59 6.81 8.15 -38.80
N PRO A 60 5.73 8.93 -38.63
CA PRO A 60 5.77 10.21 -37.90
C PRO A 60 6.05 10.05 -36.41
N SER A 61 5.76 8.87 -35.84
CA SER A 61 6.06 8.56 -34.45
C SER A 61 6.18 7.05 -34.26
N VAL A 62 7.24 6.63 -33.56
CA VAL A 62 7.48 5.23 -33.18
C VAL A 62 6.45 4.76 -32.15
N SER A 63 5.99 5.63 -31.25
CA SER A 63 5.01 5.26 -30.23
C SER A 63 3.59 5.12 -30.78
N ALA A 64 3.25 5.93 -31.78
CA ALA A 64 1.95 5.88 -32.45
C ALA A 64 1.90 4.82 -33.56
N ASN A 65 3.04 4.54 -34.22
CA ASN A 65 3.13 3.60 -35.33
C ASN A 65 4.28 2.58 -35.15
N PRO A 66 4.24 1.74 -34.10
CA PRO A 66 5.33 0.83 -33.76
C PRO A 66 5.58 -0.27 -34.80
N ILE A 67 4.54 -0.78 -35.47
CA ILE A 67 4.70 -1.85 -36.46
C ILE A 67 5.34 -1.27 -37.73
N CYS A 68 4.85 -0.11 -38.20
CA CYS A 68 5.47 0.61 -39.31
C CYS A 68 6.93 1.00 -38.99
N ALA A 69 7.22 1.47 -37.77
CA ALA A 69 8.59 1.81 -37.36
C ALA A 69 9.55 0.62 -37.41
N TYR A 70 9.08 -0.59 -37.08
CA TYR A 70 9.88 -1.80 -37.23
C TYR A 70 10.15 -2.12 -38.71
N ILE A 71 9.13 -2.13 -39.56
CA ILE A 71 9.27 -2.43 -41.00
C ILE A 71 10.21 -1.41 -41.67
N TYR A 72 10.05 -0.12 -41.34
CA TYR A 72 10.94 0.94 -41.80
C TYR A 72 12.40 0.67 -41.40
N SER A 73 12.65 0.33 -40.13
CA SER A 73 13.99 -0.03 -39.65
C SER A 73 14.57 -1.23 -40.40
N VAL A 74 13.78 -2.26 -40.68
CA VAL A 74 14.24 -3.42 -41.46
C VAL A 74 14.68 -3.00 -42.87
N GLN A 75 13.95 -2.09 -43.53
CA GLN A 75 14.31 -1.62 -44.87
C GLN A 75 15.58 -0.75 -44.86
N GLN A 76 15.73 0.16 -43.89
CA GLN A 76 16.95 0.97 -43.71
C GLN A 76 18.22 0.12 -43.53
N HIS A 77 18.04 -1.12 -43.06
CA HIS A 77 19.11 -2.07 -42.81
C HIS A 77 19.09 -3.28 -43.76
N SER A 78 18.57 -3.08 -44.98
CA SER A 78 18.44 -4.12 -46.02
C SER A 78 19.75 -4.80 -46.42
N GLN A 79 20.88 -4.12 -46.27
CA GLN A 79 22.23 -4.65 -46.50
C GLN A 79 22.65 -5.74 -45.50
N HIS A 80 21.99 -5.87 -44.36
CA HIS A 80 22.35 -6.82 -43.31
C HIS A 80 21.50 -8.10 -43.38
N SER A 81 22.08 -9.18 -43.90
CA SER A 81 21.41 -10.47 -44.12
C SER A 81 20.76 -11.05 -42.85
N VAL A 82 21.39 -10.88 -41.69
CA VAL A 82 20.87 -11.35 -40.40
C VAL A 82 19.56 -10.66 -40.01
N ILE A 83 19.48 -9.34 -40.21
CA ILE A 83 18.27 -8.53 -39.96
C ILE A 83 17.16 -8.95 -40.92
N GLN A 84 17.50 -9.11 -42.20
CA GLN A 84 16.56 -9.53 -43.25
C GLN A 84 15.97 -10.91 -43.01
N ARG A 85 16.77 -11.85 -42.48
CA ARG A 85 16.31 -13.19 -42.15
C ARG A 85 15.32 -13.19 -40.99
N TRP A 86 15.68 -12.54 -39.87
CA TRP A 86 14.84 -12.52 -38.68
C TRP A 86 13.60 -11.65 -38.82
N SER A 87 13.62 -10.64 -39.71
CA SER A 87 12.42 -9.88 -40.02
C SER A 87 11.35 -10.75 -40.67
N VAL A 88 11.72 -11.66 -41.58
CA VAL A 88 10.79 -12.63 -42.17
C VAL A 88 10.13 -13.48 -41.08
N HIS A 89 10.91 -14.01 -40.13
CA HIS A 89 10.36 -14.85 -39.05
C HIS A 89 9.42 -14.06 -38.13
N ASN A 90 9.83 -12.87 -37.71
CA ASN A 90 9.05 -12.00 -36.82
C ASN A 90 7.72 -11.56 -37.45
N LEU A 91 7.73 -11.21 -38.74
CA LEU A 91 6.53 -10.76 -39.45
C LEU A 91 5.55 -11.91 -39.70
N HIS A 92 6.03 -13.10 -40.07
CA HIS A 92 5.19 -14.29 -40.15
C HIS A 92 4.53 -14.61 -38.80
N ALA A 93 5.31 -14.62 -37.72
CA ALA A 93 4.83 -14.86 -36.37
C ALA A 93 3.79 -13.80 -35.93
N ALA A 94 4.01 -12.52 -36.23
CA ALA A 94 3.08 -11.44 -35.92
C ALA A 94 1.72 -11.61 -36.64
N CYS A 95 1.74 -11.95 -37.94
CA CYS A 95 0.54 -12.23 -38.71
C CYS A 95 -0.24 -13.44 -38.16
N ILE A 96 0.46 -14.53 -37.79
CA ILE A 96 -0.17 -15.71 -37.19
C ILE A 96 -0.80 -15.36 -35.84
N LEU A 97 -0.13 -14.60 -34.98
CA LEU A 97 -0.73 -14.19 -33.69
C LEU A 97 -1.97 -13.32 -33.85
N LYS A 98 -1.96 -12.42 -34.84
CA LYS A 98 -3.11 -11.57 -35.13
C LYS A 98 -4.28 -12.36 -35.71
N SER A 99 -4.03 -13.51 -36.33
CA SER A 99 -5.07 -14.37 -36.90
C SER A 99 -5.77 -15.27 -35.88
N ILE A 100 -5.25 -15.42 -34.65
CA ILE A 100 -5.85 -16.26 -33.61
C ILE A 100 -7.13 -15.59 -33.08
N PRO A 101 -8.31 -16.25 -33.16
CA PRO A 101 -9.56 -15.70 -32.64
C PRO A 101 -9.50 -15.55 -31.11
N ASN A 102 -9.93 -14.39 -30.61
CA ASN A 102 -9.89 -14.07 -29.18
C ASN A 102 -11.22 -13.49 -28.72
N SER A 103 -11.91 -14.20 -27.83
CA SER A 103 -13.25 -13.86 -27.32
C SER A 103 -13.23 -12.84 -26.16
N GLY A 104 -12.04 -12.42 -25.70
CA GLY A 104 -11.88 -11.45 -24.60
C GLY A 104 -11.40 -10.06 -25.04
N LYS A 105 -11.61 -9.04 -24.18
CA LYS A 105 -11.14 -7.64 -24.34
C LYS A 105 -9.61 -7.44 -24.45
N LYS A 106 -8.79 -8.51 -24.59
CA LYS A 106 -7.32 -8.43 -24.54
C LYS A 106 -6.68 -9.17 -25.71
N ASP A 107 -6.20 -8.44 -26.71
CA ASP A 107 -5.61 -8.97 -27.94
C ASP A 107 -4.09 -9.29 -27.84
N HIS A 108 -3.54 -9.84 -28.93
CA HIS A 108 -2.10 -10.11 -29.07
C HIS A 108 -1.29 -8.86 -29.48
N GLN A 109 -1.93 -7.71 -29.74
CA GLN A 109 -1.30 -6.51 -30.31
C GLN A 109 -0.15 -6.00 -29.44
N THR A 110 -0.35 -5.91 -28.12
CA THR A 110 0.71 -5.46 -27.20
C THR A 110 1.92 -6.38 -27.22
N THR A 111 1.74 -7.68 -27.42
CA THR A 111 2.85 -8.65 -27.46
C THR A 111 3.64 -8.49 -28.76
N ILE A 112 2.94 -8.31 -29.88
CA ILE A 112 3.54 -8.04 -31.20
C ILE A 112 4.36 -6.75 -31.13
N ILE A 113 3.75 -5.64 -30.71
CA ILE A 113 4.40 -4.32 -30.63
C ILE A 113 5.68 -4.41 -29.79
N LYS A 114 5.63 -5.06 -28.63
CA LYS A 114 6.80 -5.21 -27.76
C LYS A 114 7.96 -5.89 -28.46
N VAL A 115 7.73 -7.06 -29.08
CA VAL A 115 8.82 -7.81 -29.71
C VAL A 115 9.36 -7.08 -30.95
N LEU A 116 8.49 -6.51 -31.78
CA LEU A 116 8.93 -5.75 -32.95
C LEU A 116 9.76 -4.51 -32.55
N ASP A 117 9.39 -3.81 -31.48
CA ASP A 117 10.20 -2.69 -30.97
C ASP A 117 11.56 -3.15 -30.40
N ARG A 118 11.62 -4.32 -29.73
CA ARG A 118 12.91 -4.90 -29.29
C ARG A 118 13.82 -5.20 -30.47
N PHE A 119 13.29 -5.79 -31.54
CA PHE A 119 14.08 -6.07 -32.74
C PHE A 119 14.43 -4.79 -33.52
N ARG A 120 13.57 -3.77 -33.53
CA ARG A 120 13.89 -2.45 -34.11
C ARG A 120 15.13 -1.84 -33.46
N LEU A 121 15.16 -1.81 -32.12
CA LEU A 121 16.32 -1.33 -31.35
C LEU A 121 17.55 -2.23 -31.53
N ALA A 122 17.34 -3.54 -31.71
CA ALA A 122 18.42 -4.47 -32.02
C ALA A 122 19.00 -4.26 -33.43
N ASN A 123 18.18 -3.90 -34.42
CA ASN A 123 18.64 -3.57 -35.78
C ASN A 123 19.59 -2.37 -35.74
N GLU A 124 19.20 -1.31 -35.03
CA GLU A 124 20.01 -0.10 -34.86
C GLU A 124 21.35 -0.41 -34.16
N ALA A 125 21.32 -1.24 -33.10
CA ALA A 125 22.53 -1.66 -32.40
C ALA A 125 23.46 -2.52 -33.30
N TYR A 126 22.89 -3.41 -34.11
CA TYR A 126 23.66 -4.25 -35.02
C TYR A 126 24.31 -3.41 -36.12
N ALA A 127 23.57 -2.52 -36.77
CA ALA A 127 24.10 -1.64 -37.80
C ALA A 127 25.25 -0.76 -37.29
N ALA A 128 25.07 -0.15 -36.11
CA ALA A 128 26.12 0.63 -35.45
C ALA A 128 27.40 -0.20 -35.20
N SER A 129 27.24 -1.48 -34.83
CA SER A 129 28.36 -2.39 -34.59
C SER A 129 29.15 -2.72 -35.87
N GLN A 130 28.48 -2.79 -37.02
CA GLN A 130 29.11 -3.08 -38.31
C GLN A 130 29.82 -1.87 -38.92
N GLN A 131 29.45 -0.65 -38.50
CA GLN A 131 30.04 0.61 -38.96
C GLN A 131 31.23 1.08 -38.09
N ALA A 132 31.76 0.23 -37.20
CA ALA A 132 32.85 0.54 -36.26
C ALA A 132 32.60 1.79 -35.39
N THR A 133 31.33 2.13 -35.14
CA THR A 133 30.95 3.27 -34.28
C THR A 133 30.98 2.88 -32.80
N GLN A 134 31.28 3.85 -31.92
CA GLN A 134 31.27 3.61 -30.47
C GLN A 134 29.84 3.32 -29.99
N LEU A 135 29.59 2.07 -29.57
CA LEU A 135 28.27 1.64 -29.11
C LEU A 135 27.92 2.25 -27.76
N SER A 136 26.70 2.80 -27.66
CA SER A 136 26.13 3.22 -26.37
C SER A 136 25.85 2.02 -25.45
N LYS A 137 25.76 2.27 -24.14
CA LYS A 137 25.44 1.25 -23.13
C LYS A 137 24.12 0.51 -23.40
N SER A 138 23.14 1.15 -24.06
CA SER A 138 21.88 0.52 -24.45
C SER A 138 22.06 -0.37 -25.68
N GLN A 139 22.77 0.11 -26.71
CA GLN A 139 23.05 -0.66 -27.92
C GLN A 139 23.86 -1.93 -27.62
N GLN A 140 24.85 -1.85 -26.72
CA GLN A 140 25.61 -3.03 -26.27
C GLN A 140 24.72 -4.14 -25.70
N LYS A 141 23.64 -3.77 -24.98
CA LYS A 141 22.69 -4.74 -24.41
C LYS A 141 21.82 -5.40 -25.48
N TYR A 142 21.47 -4.68 -26.54
CA TYR A 142 20.67 -5.21 -27.64
C TYR A 142 21.49 -6.03 -28.65
N LEU A 143 22.78 -5.73 -28.82
CA LEU A 143 23.68 -6.53 -29.67
C LEU A 143 23.76 -7.99 -29.21
N TRP A 144 23.71 -8.21 -27.89
CA TRP A 144 23.67 -9.53 -27.30
C TRP A 144 22.54 -10.41 -27.85
N LEU A 145 21.38 -9.83 -28.21
CA LEU A 145 20.26 -10.56 -28.77
C LEU A 145 20.67 -11.33 -30.04
N TRP A 146 21.37 -10.67 -30.95
CA TRP A 146 21.80 -11.27 -32.22
C TRP A 146 22.76 -12.45 -32.04
N GLN A 147 23.53 -12.45 -30.94
CA GLN A 147 24.45 -13.54 -30.62
C GLN A 147 23.72 -14.81 -30.13
N GLN A 148 22.47 -14.67 -29.68
CA GLN A 148 21.67 -15.79 -29.17
C GLN A 148 20.74 -16.41 -30.22
N LEU A 149 20.57 -15.74 -31.37
CA LEU A 149 19.63 -16.15 -32.40
C LEU A 149 20.29 -17.16 -33.36
N PRO A 150 19.64 -18.30 -33.66
CA PRO A 150 20.22 -19.32 -34.53
C PRO A 150 20.49 -18.80 -35.94
N SER A 151 21.59 -19.28 -36.52
CA SER A 151 22.00 -19.00 -37.90
C SER A 151 21.42 -19.98 -38.92
N ASP A 152 21.03 -21.18 -38.49
CA ASP A 152 20.60 -22.26 -39.36
C ASP A 152 19.09 -22.50 -39.25
N LYS A 153 18.55 -23.25 -40.23
CA LYS A 153 17.14 -23.66 -40.22
C LYS A 153 16.83 -24.41 -38.93
N THR A 154 15.90 -23.88 -38.16
CA THR A 154 15.57 -24.37 -36.82
C THR A 154 14.06 -24.56 -36.70
N PRO A 155 13.56 -25.76 -36.36
CA PRO A 155 12.15 -25.99 -36.05
C PRO A 155 11.64 -25.04 -34.96
N LEU A 156 10.41 -24.54 -35.09
CA LEU A 156 9.82 -23.59 -34.14
C LEU A 156 9.84 -24.12 -32.70
N ALA A 157 9.54 -25.42 -32.53
CA ALA A 157 9.56 -26.07 -31.22
C ALA A 157 10.98 -26.11 -30.60
N GLU A 158 12.01 -26.32 -31.42
CA GLU A 158 13.41 -26.32 -30.97
C GLU A 158 13.89 -24.93 -30.62
N PHE A 159 13.49 -23.92 -31.40
CA PHE A 159 13.79 -22.52 -31.10
C PHE A 159 13.14 -22.08 -29.78
N VAL A 160 11.87 -22.41 -29.56
CA VAL A 160 11.21 -22.13 -28.27
C VAL A 160 11.90 -22.87 -27.12
N LYS A 161 12.37 -24.10 -27.34
CA LYS A 161 13.12 -24.88 -26.34
C LYS A 161 14.47 -24.23 -26.02
N SER A 162 15.18 -23.68 -27.01
CA SER A 162 16.45 -22.97 -26.77
C SER A 162 16.23 -21.68 -25.97
N LEU A 163 15.16 -20.92 -26.25
CA LEU A 163 14.79 -19.75 -25.45
C LEU A 163 14.46 -20.11 -24.00
N ARG A 164 13.77 -21.25 -23.75
CA ARG A 164 13.51 -21.74 -22.39
C ARG A 164 14.79 -22.13 -21.66
N SER A 165 15.74 -22.75 -22.35
CA SER A 165 17.05 -23.08 -21.78
C SER A 165 17.82 -21.82 -21.39
N LEU A 166 17.82 -20.80 -22.28
CA LEU A 166 18.44 -19.51 -21.99
C LEU A 166 17.79 -18.80 -20.80
N GLU A 167 16.46 -18.85 -20.67
CA GLU A 167 15.72 -18.27 -19.53
C GLU A 167 16.20 -18.84 -18.18
N THR A 168 16.63 -20.12 -18.13
CA THR A 168 17.12 -20.78 -16.91
C THR A 168 18.58 -20.47 -16.56
N ASN A 169 19.29 -19.68 -17.37
CA ASN A 169 20.68 -19.32 -17.11
C ASN A 169 20.79 -18.26 -16.00
N SER A 170 21.41 -18.61 -14.88
CA SER A 170 21.60 -17.75 -13.70
C SER A 170 22.49 -16.53 -13.94
N ASN A 171 23.25 -16.49 -15.04
CA ASN A 171 24.15 -15.40 -15.38
C ASN A 171 23.48 -14.26 -16.18
N LEU A 172 22.19 -14.39 -16.53
CA LEU A 172 21.48 -13.33 -17.23
C LEU A 172 21.23 -12.13 -16.31
N ASN A 173 21.56 -10.92 -16.80
CA ASN A 173 21.11 -9.71 -16.12
C ASN A 173 19.60 -9.48 -16.35
N ARG A 174 18.98 -8.64 -15.51
CA ARG A 174 17.53 -8.36 -15.56
C ARG A 174 17.03 -7.95 -16.95
N PHE A 175 17.82 -7.19 -17.71
CA PHE A 175 17.43 -6.76 -19.06
C PHE A 175 17.42 -7.94 -20.05
N GLN A 176 18.46 -8.78 -20.04
CA GLN A 176 18.56 -9.96 -20.90
C GLN A 176 17.46 -10.98 -20.58
N TYR A 177 17.18 -11.21 -19.30
CA TYR A 177 16.09 -12.08 -18.86
C TYR A 177 14.74 -11.61 -19.41
N LEU A 178 14.41 -10.32 -19.23
CA LEU A 178 13.14 -9.76 -19.73
C LEU A 178 13.05 -9.80 -21.27
N LEU A 179 14.17 -9.60 -21.96
CA LEU A 179 14.23 -9.68 -23.42
C LEU A 179 13.93 -11.11 -23.91
N ILE A 180 14.59 -12.13 -23.34
CA ILE A 180 14.32 -13.54 -23.68
C ILE A 180 12.89 -13.94 -23.33
N LEU A 181 12.36 -13.45 -22.20
CA LEU A 181 10.99 -13.72 -21.79
C LEU A 181 9.96 -13.16 -22.78
N ASP A 182 10.17 -11.93 -23.28
CA ASP A 182 9.31 -11.31 -24.29
C ASP A 182 9.34 -12.11 -25.60
N LEU A 183 10.53 -12.48 -26.10
CA LEU A 183 10.67 -13.31 -27.31
C LEU A 183 10.04 -14.70 -27.14
N ARG A 184 10.33 -15.39 -26.04
CA ARG A 184 9.81 -16.73 -25.77
C ARG A 184 8.29 -16.72 -25.77
N ARG A 185 7.66 -15.77 -25.07
CA ARG A 185 6.19 -15.67 -25.00
C ARG A 185 5.58 -15.46 -26.38
N PHE A 186 6.16 -14.59 -27.20
CA PHE A 186 5.71 -14.34 -28.56
C PHE A 186 5.71 -15.61 -29.42
N TYR A 187 6.82 -16.35 -29.46
CA TYR A 187 6.90 -17.59 -30.24
C TYR A 187 6.16 -18.79 -29.60
N ASP A 188 6.03 -18.86 -28.28
CA ASP A 188 5.21 -19.85 -27.58
C ASP A 188 3.72 -19.72 -27.96
N TYR A 189 3.20 -18.50 -28.07
CA TYR A 189 1.81 -18.28 -28.50
C TYR A 189 1.59 -18.73 -29.95
N VAL A 190 2.57 -18.49 -30.83
CA VAL A 190 2.53 -18.98 -32.22
C VAL A 190 2.55 -20.50 -32.26
N LEU A 191 3.51 -21.11 -31.56
CA LEU A 191 3.68 -22.57 -31.50
C LEU A 191 2.44 -23.29 -30.96
N ALA A 192 1.82 -22.72 -29.92
CA ALA A 192 0.66 -23.33 -29.27
C ALA A 192 -0.67 -23.03 -29.99
N LEU A 193 -0.71 -22.07 -30.92
CA LEU A 193 -1.93 -21.52 -31.54
C LEU A 193 -3.03 -21.18 -30.52
N LYS A 194 -2.64 -20.68 -29.35
CA LYS A 194 -3.55 -20.40 -28.22
C LYS A 194 -3.70 -18.89 -27.99
N PRO A 195 -4.90 -18.42 -27.61
CA PRO A 195 -5.11 -17.03 -27.23
C PRO A 195 -4.22 -16.65 -26.05
N LYS A 196 -3.93 -15.36 -25.92
CA LYS A 196 -3.09 -14.80 -24.86
C LYS A 196 -3.62 -15.23 -23.47
N LYS A 197 -2.89 -16.12 -22.80
CA LYS A 197 -3.19 -16.53 -21.41
C LYS A 197 -3.15 -15.32 -20.47
N ASN A 198 -4.06 -15.28 -19.49
CA ASN A 198 -4.04 -14.36 -18.36
C ASN A 198 -2.74 -14.54 -17.56
N TYR A 199 -1.67 -13.85 -17.98
CA TYR A 199 -0.57 -13.52 -17.10
C TYR A 199 -0.78 -12.08 -16.67
N SER A 200 -1.13 -11.91 -15.39
CA SER A 200 -1.02 -10.61 -14.73
C SER A 200 0.41 -10.13 -14.95
N ALA A 201 0.58 -9.03 -15.67
CA ALA A 201 1.88 -8.36 -15.67
C ALA A 201 2.21 -8.04 -14.21
N PRO A 202 3.48 -8.19 -13.77
CA PRO A 202 3.85 -7.61 -12.49
C PRO A 202 3.50 -6.12 -12.55
N PRO A 203 2.79 -5.60 -11.55
CA PRO A 203 2.28 -4.24 -11.55
C PRO A 203 3.41 -3.23 -11.80
N LYS A 204 3.08 -2.14 -12.51
CA LYS A 204 4.04 -1.14 -13.00
C LYS A 204 4.45 -0.12 -11.93
N HIS A 205 3.83 -0.13 -10.76
CA HIS A 205 4.17 0.74 -9.64
C HIS A 205 4.02 -0.07 -8.34
N ILE A 206 5.02 -0.90 -8.05
CA ILE A 206 5.12 -1.51 -6.73
C ILE A 206 5.79 -0.46 -5.84
N ASP A 207 5.07 0.06 -4.84
CA ASP A 207 5.73 0.57 -3.63
C ASP A 207 6.73 -0.50 -3.20
N GLU A 208 8.04 -0.18 -3.15
CA GLU A 208 9.14 -1.15 -3.09
C GLU A 208 8.74 -2.43 -2.33
N PRO A 209 8.59 -3.56 -3.04
CA PRO A 209 8.04 -4.75 -2.42
C PRO A 209 9.00 -5.17 -1.31
N HIS A 210 8.48 -5.36 -0.11
CA HIS A 210 9.28 -5.60 1.07
C HIS A 210 9.16 -7.05 1.50
N TYR A 211 10.25 -7.56 2.06
CA TYR A 211 10.31 -8.93 2.53
C TYR A 211 9.89 -9.00 4.00
N LEU A 212 9.04 -9.97 4.33
CA LEU A 212 8.58 -10.20 5.70
C LEU A 212 9.54 -11.06 6.52
N ASP A 213 10.56 -11.63 5.89
CA ASP A 213 11.54 -12.50 6.52
C ASP A 213 12.98 -12.04 6.26
N GLU A 214 13.87 -12.40 7.18
CA GLU A 214 15.29 -12.06 7.11
C GLU A 214 15.98 -12.63 5.85
N TYR A 215 15.47 -13.75 5.31
CA TYR A 215 16.04 -14.48 4.19
C TYR A 215 15.56 -13.97 2.82
N GLY A 216 14.54 -13.10 2.80
CA GLY A 216 13.98 -12.56 1.57
C GLY A 216 13.16 -13.58 0.77
N ALA A 217 12.54 -14.54 1.44
CA ALA A 217 11.75 -15.59 0.81
C ALA A 217 10.28 -15.21 0.61
N ILE A 218 9.74 -14.33 1.46
CA ILE A 218 8.35 -13.92 1.52
C ILE A 218 8.26 -12.46 1.13
N LEU A 219 7.77 -12.21 -0.08
CA LEU A 219 7.57 -10.86 -0.62
C LEU A 219 6.12 -10.43 -0.40
N CYS A 220 5.94 -9.37 0.39
CA CYS A 220 4.65 -8.70 0.51
C CYS A 220 4.48 -7.70 -0.64
N CYS A 221 3.41 -7.84 -1.41
CA CYS A 221 3.04 -6.92 -2.47
C CYS A 221 1.80 -6.13 -2.03
N PRO A 222 1.95 -4.88 -1.54
CA PRO A 222 0.79 -4.00 -1.33
C PRO A 222 0.08 -3.74 -2.67
N GLN A 223 -1.21 -3.40 -2.59
CA GLN A 223 -1.97 -3.01 -3.79
C GLN A 223 -1.41 -1.70 -4.38
N ASP A 224 -1.51 -1.56 -5.70
CA ASP A 224 -1.04 -0.37 -6.40
C ASP A 224 -1.88 0.85 -5.99
N ILE A 225 -1.22 1.95 -5.61
CA ILE A 225 -1.86 3.27 -5.54
C ILE A 225 -2.31 3.64 -6.96
N LEU A 226 -3.59 3.93 -7.15
CA LEU A 226 -4.07 4.47 -8.42
C LEU A 226 -3.40 5.83 -8.65
N GLN A 227 -2.80 6.06 -9.83
CA GLN A 227 -1.96 7.23 -10.16
C GLN A 227 -2.62 8.62 -9.93
N LYS A 228 -3.90 8.68 -9.57
CA LYS A 228 -4.67 9.91 -9.34
C LYS A 228 -5.07 10.16 -7.88
N GLU A 229 -4.77 9.25 -6.96
CA GLU A 229 -5.18 9.40 -5.55
C GLU A 229 -4.05 10.00 -4.69
N ASP A 230 -4.44 10.85 -3.73
CA ASP A 230 -3.56 11.31 -2.67
C ASP A 230 -3.10 10.10 -1.83
N PRO A 231 -1.78 9.90 -1.63
CA PRO A 231 -1.28 8.74 -0.92
C PRO A 231 -1.83 8.58 0.51
N ALA A 232 -1.98 9.67 1.26
CA ALA A 232 -2.48 9.60 2.62
C ALA A 232 -3.96 9.20 2.66
N LEU A 233 -4.78 9.75 1.74
CA LEU A 233 -6.18 9.33 1.57
C LEU A 233 -6.29 7.88 1.09
N TYR A 234 -5.37 7.44 0.23
CA TYR A 234 -5.32 6.05 -0.24
C TYR A 234 -5.03 5.09 0.91
N TYR A 235 -4.03 5.38 1.75
CA TYR A 235 -3.71 4.52 2.90
C TYR A 235 -4.82 4.54 3.95
N GLU A 236 -5.45 5.69 4.25
CA GLU A 236 -6.63 5.75 5.13
C GLU A 236 -7.76 4.84 4.62
N LYS A 237 -8.07 4.92 3.31
CA LYS A 237 -9.07 4.03 2.67
C LYS A 237 -8.66 2.57 2.76
N LEU A 238 -7.38 2.24 2.54
CA LEU A 238 -6.88 0.86 2.69
C LEU A 238 -6.98 0.33 4.11
N GLN A 239 -6.92 1.19 5.13
CA GLN A 239 -7.12 0.76 6.51
C GLN A 239 -8.59 0.38 6.74
N ASP A 240 -9.47 1.14 6.10
CA ASP A 240 -10.90 0.99 6.22
C ASP A 240 -11.43 -0.17 5.37
N GLU A 241 -10.85 -0.41 4.21
CA GLU A 241 -11.17 -1.52 3.32
C GLU A 241 -10.17 -2.65 3.53
N GLN A 242 -10.53 -3.73 4.26
CA GLN A 242 -9.63 -4.87 4.44
C GLN A 242 -9.07 -5.33 3.08
N PRO A 243 -7.77 -5.10 2.80
CA PRO A 243 -7.26 -5.34 1.47
C PRO A 243 -7.02 -6.83 1.27
N ASN A 244 -7.21 -7.30 0.04
CA ASN A 244 -6.64 -8.57 -0.40
C ASN A 244 -5.11 -8.39 -0.51
N GLN A 245 -4.40 -8.40 0.62
CA GLN A 245 -2.94 -8.43 0.64
C GLN A 245 -2.47 -9.69 -0.10
N GLN A 246 -1.61 -9.51 -1.10
CA GLN A 246 -1.06 -10.62 -1.87
C GLN A 246 0.37 -10.88 -1.41
N TYR A 247 0.56 -12.07 -0.83
CA TYR A 247 1.88 -12.58 -0.51
C TYR A 247 2.39 -13.40 -1.68
N SER A 248 3.61 -13.14 -2.12
CA SER A 248 4.30 -13.95 -3.13
C SER A 248 5.54 -14.57 -2.52
N ILE A 249 5.79 -15.83 -2.84
CA ILE A 249 6.89 -16.61 -2.24
C ILE A 249 7.89 -16.94 -3.32
N ASN A 250 9.17 -16.69 -3.01
CA ASN A 250 10.26 -17.20 -3.81
C ASN A 250 10.45 -18.70 -3.53
N THR A 251 9.70 -19.52 -4.26
CA THR A 251 9.66 -20.99 -4.07
C THR A 251 11.03 -21.64 -4.28
N ALA A 252 11.93 -21.01 -5.05
CA ALA A 252 13.31 -21.46 -5.23
C ALA A 252 14.16 -21.37 -3.96
N GLN A 253 13.86 -20.42 -3.05
CA GLN A 253 14.54 -20.31 -1.76
C GLN A 253 13.99 -21.28 -0.72
N VAL A 254 12.73 -21.70 -0.85
CA VAL A 254 12.09 -22.67 0.05
C VAL A 254 12.51 -24.10 -0.29
N SER A 255 12.36 -24.50 -1.56
CA SER A 255 12.85 -25.79 -2.07
C SER A 255 12.84 -25.83 -3.60
N PRO A 256 13.95 -26.24 -4.25
CA PRO A 256 14.01 -26.41 -5.70
C PRO A 256 12.93 -27.33 -6.27
N LEU A 257 12.49 -28.35 -5.50
CA LEU A 257 11.45 -29.30 -5.88
C LEU A 257 10.05 -28.65 -6.01
N THR A 258 9.83 -27.53 -5.31
CA THR A 258 8.53 -26.82 -5.28
C THR A 258 8.39 -25.83 -6.44
N SER A 259 9.50 -25.44 -7.08
CA SER A 259 9.50 -24.53 -8.24
C SER A 259 8.74 -25.07 -9.45
N GLN A 260 8.56 -26.39 -9.54
CA GLN A 260 7.95 -27.07 -10.69
C GLN A 260 6.49 -27.52 -10.47
N SER A 261 5.96 -27.43 -9.23
CA SER A 261 4.62 -27.93 -8.88
C SER A 261 3.68 -26.83 -8.42
N SER A 262 2.67 -26.50 -9.23
CA SER A 262 1.66 -25.48 -8.89
C SER A 262 0.89 -25.80 -7.61
N PHE A 263 0.60 -27.08 -7.35
CA PHE A 263 -0.07 -27.53 -6.14
C PHE A 263 0.77 -27.24 -4.89
N LEU A 264 2.07 -27.57 -4.91
CA LEU A 264 2.96 -27.31 -3.79
C LEU A 264 3.17 -25.81 -3.58
N GLN A 265 3.24 -25.02 -4.66
CA GLN A 265 3.32 -23.56 -4.58
C GLN A 265 2.09 -22.96 -3.90
N HIS A 266 0.88 -23.40 -4.28
CA HIS A 266 -0.35 -22.95 -3.62
C HIS A 266 -0.41 -23.36 -2.15
N LYS A 267 -0.04 -24.60 -1.83
CA LYS A 267 -0.06 -25.09 -0.44
C LYS A 267 0.96 -24.35 0.45
N ILE A 268 2.15 -24.07 -0.07
CA ILE A 268 3.15 -23.26 0.63
C ILE A 268 2.65 -21.82 0.81
N SER A 269 2.07 -21.20 -0.23
CA SER A 269 1.46 -19.88 -0.12
C SER A 269 0.42 -19.80 1.00
N GLN A 270 -0.46 -20.79 1.08
CA GLN A 270 -1.47 -20.88 2.13
C GLN A 270 -0.84 -21.05 3.53
N LEU A 271 0.11 -21.98 3.68
CA LEU A 271 0.78 -22.22 4.96
C LEU A 271 1.61 -21.02 5.42
N THR A 272 2.25 -20.31 4.49
CA THR A 272 2.98 -19.09 4.79
C THR A 272 2.06 -17.96 5.20
N GLN A 273 0.91 -17.79 4.55
CA GLN A 273 -0.10 -16.83 5.00
C GLN A 273 -0.56 -17.15 6.43
N GLN A 274 -0.84 -18.42 6.75
CA GLN A 274 -1.14 -18.84 8.10
C GLN A 274 0.02 -18.60 9.08
N HIS A 275 1.26 -18.77 8.63
CA HIS A 275 2.45 -18.51 9.43
C HIS A 275 2.61 -17.01 9.72
N ILE A 276 2.41 -16.14 8.73
CA ILE A 276 2.41 -14.68 8.90
C ILE A 276 1.35 -14.27 9.92
N ILE A 277 0.12 -14.78 9.77
CA ILE A 277 -0.96 -14.53 10.73
C ILE A 277 -0.52 -14.99 12.13
N ARG A 278 0.09 -16.17 12.27
CA ARG A 278 0.66 -16.63 13.55
C ARG A 278 1.73 -15.70 14.11
N GLN A 279 2.60 -15.12 13.29
CA GLN A 279 3.61 -14.17 13.76
C GLN A 279 3.01 -12.86 14.26
N GLN A 280 1.83 -12.49 13.77
CA GLN A 280 1.08 -11.32 14.22
C GLN A 280 0.43 -11.53 15.59
N HIS A 281 0.19 -12.77 16.01
CA HIS A 281 -0.33 -13.05 17.35
C HIS A 281 0.70 -12.71 18.42
N ASP A 282 0.24 -12.03 19.49
CA ASP A 282 1.05 -11.73 20.66
C ASP A 282 1.31 -13.00 21.49
N PHE A 283 2.40 -13.70 21.16
CA PHE A 283 2.86 -14.83 21.94
C PHE A 283 3.90 -14.37 22.97
N MET A 284 3.63 -14.68 24.25
CA MET A 284 4.55 -14.46 25.39
C MET A 284 5.94 -15.08 25.21
N CYS A 285 6.10 -16.02 24.26
CA CYS A 285 7.39 -16.55 23.89
C CYS A 285 7.49 -16.75 22.37
N SER A 286 8.38 -15.98 21.74
CA SER A 286 8.72 -16.15 20.32
C SER A 286 10.11 -16.75 20.17
N LYS A 287 10.24 -17.76 19.31
CA LYS A 287 11.57 -18.26 18.89
C LYS A 287 12.25 -17.31 17.89
N HIS A 288 11.52 -16.29 17.42
CA HIS A 288 11.98 -15.39 16.37
C HIS A 288 12.73 -14.18 16.91
N TYR A 289 12.52 -13.78 18.16
CA TYR A 289 13.23 -12.65 18.75
C TYR A 289 13.94 -13.07 20.04
N PRO A 290 15.14 -12.53 20.32
CA PRO A 290 15.76 -12.71 21.63
C PRO A 290 14.87 -12.13 22.72
N ASP A 291 14.93 -12.70 23.92
CA ASP A 291 14.23 -12.15 25.08
C ASP A 291 14.81 -10.78 25.47
N PHE A 292 14.02 -10.01 26.21
CA PHE A 292 14.38 -8.65 26.58
C PHE A 292 15.71 -8.55 27.37
N ASN A 293 16.02 -9.52 28.24
CA ASN A 293 17.26 -9.50 29.02
C ASN A 293 18.48 -9.70 28.10
N SER A 294 18.39 -10.63 27.14
CA SER A 294 19.42 -10.81 26.11
C SER A 294 19.65 -9.53 25.29
N LEU A 295 18.59 -8.79 24.99
CA LEU A 295 18.67 -7.52 24.26
C LEU A 295 19.30 -6.40 25.10
N SER A 296 18.92 -6.29 26.38
CA SER A 296 19.56 -5.37 27.33
C SER A 296 21.06 -5.64 27.46
N LEU A 297 21.45 -6.91 27.62
CA LEU A 297 22.86 -7.33 27.67
C LEU A 297 23.61 -6.97 26.37
N LEU A 298 22.99 -7.18 25.21
CA LEU A 298 23.56 -6.80 23.92
C LEU A 298 23.87 -5.30 23.86
N VAL A 299 22.90 -4.46 24.23
CA VAL A 299 23.05 -3.00 24.21
C VAL A 299 24.16 -2.56 25.16
N GLN A 300 24.15 -3.05 26.41
CA GLN A 300 25.16 -2.71 27.42
C GLN A 300 26.56 -3.15 26.99
N HIS A 301 26.70 -4.39 26.50
CA HIS A 301 27.98 -4.93 26.02
C HIS A 301 28.52 -4.14 24.82
N CYS A 302 27.68 -3.83 23.83
CA CYS A 302 28.10 -3.03 22.67
C CYS A 302 28.51 -1.62 23.09
N HIS A 303 27.77 -1.00 24.03
CA HIS A 303 28.07 0.33 24.55
C HIS A 303 29.42 0.38 25.27
N GLN A 304 29.66 -0.57 26.18
CA GLN A 304 30.93 -0.68 26.91
C GLN A 304 32.13 -0.93 25.98
N LEU A 305 32.00 -1.84 25.01
CA LEU A 305 33.08 -2.12 24.06
C LEU A 305 33.40 -0.91 23.19
N TYR A 306 32.38 -0.16 22.77
CA TYR A 306 32.58 1.07 22.01
C TYR A 306 33.33 2.12 22.84
N LEU A 307 32.87 2.43 24.06
CA LEU A 307 33.47 3.46 24.91
C LEU A 307 34.92 3.14 25.31
N ASN A 308 35.26 1.86 25.54
CA ASN A 308 36.61 1.47 25.94
C ASN A 308 37.66 1.76 24.86
N HIS A 309 37.32 1.56 23.57
CA HIS A 309 38.22 1.81 22.45
C HIS A 309 37.47 2.31 21.20
N PRO A 310 37.03 3.58 21.16
CA PRO A 310 36.13 4.09 20.11
C PRO A 310 36.64 3.91 18.68
N GLU A 311 37.96 4.07 18.46
CA GLU A 311 38.57 3.92 17.14
C GLU A 311 38.62 2.46 16.66
N LYS A 312 38.95 1.52 17.55
CA LYS A 312 39.09 0.09 17.22
C LYS A 312 37.74 -0.63 17.17
N ASN A 313 36.82 -0.23 18.05
CA ASN A 313 35.53 -0.86 18.27
C ASN A 313 34.38 -0.07 17.64
N LYS A 314 34.68 0.80 16.67
CA LYS A 314 33.67 1.59 15.97
C LYS A 314 32.57 0.75 15.31
N ALA A 315 32.80 -0.53 15.01
CA ALA A 315 31.75 -1.42 14.49
C ALA A 315 30.55 -1.56 15.45
N TYR A 316 30.77 -1.55 16.77
CA TYR A 316 29.71 -1.67 17.77
C TYR A 316 28.80 -0.44 17.83
N LEU A 317 29.33 0.74 17.49
CA LEU A 317 28.54 1.97 17.33
C LEU A 317 27.43 1.81 16.28
N PHE A 318 27.72 1.19 15.13
CA PHE A 318 26.72 0.97 14.08
C PHE A 318 25.64 -0.03 14.51
N ILE A 319 25.98 -1.01 15.36
CA ILE A 319 25.02 -1.92 15.96
C ILE A 319 24.08 -1.14 16.89
N LEU A 320 24.62 -0.31 17.77
CA LEU A 320 23.84 0.52 18.69
C LEU A 320 22.91 1.48 17.96
N LEU A 321 23.42 2.23 16.97
CA LEU A 321 22.60 3.14 16.19
C LEU A 321 21.50 2.41 15.43
N SER A 322 21.81 1.29 14.78
CA SER A 322 20.81 0.51 14.07
C SER A 322 19.76 -0.08 15.01
N PHE A 323 20.16 -0.53 16.21
CA PHE A 323 19.22 -1.00 17.21
C PHE A 323 18.34 0.17 17.66
N LEU A 324 18.93 1.22 18.22
CA LEU A 324 18.24 2.30 18.93
C LEU A 324 17.45 3.25 18.03
N SER A 325 17.51 3.10 16.70
CA SER A 325 16.73 3.90 15.76
C SER A 325 15.79 3.08 14.86
N GLY A 326 15.92 1.76 14.84
CA GLY A 326 15.23 0.91 13.87
C GLY A 326 15.70 1.08 12.42
N VAL A 327 16.77 1.84 12.18
CA VAL A 327 17.29 2.10 10.82
C VAL A 327 18.34 1.06 10.44
N PRO A 328 18.30 0.49 9.22
CA PRO A 328 19.29 -0.49 8.77
C PRO A 328 20.74 0.01 8.82
N ILE A 329 21.65 -0.90 9.19
CA ILE A 329 23.10 -0.64 9.30
C ILE A 329 23.66 0.00 8.02
N GLU A 330 23.20 -0.42 6.84
CA GLU A 330 23.67 0.10 5.56
C GLU A 330 23.45 1.62 5.42
N GLN A 331 22.35 2.14 5.98
CA GLN A 331 22.05 3.57 5.92
C GLN A 331 22.96 4.37 6.86
N TRP A 332 23.24 3.85 8.06
CA TRP A 332 24.20 4.46 8.97
C TRP A 332 25.63 4.45 8.41
N LEU A 333 26.04 3.34 7.79
CA LEU A 333 27.32 3.23 7.08
C LEU A 333 27.44 4.25 5.95
N TYR A 334 26.35 4.62 5.29
CA TYR A 334 26.35 5.66 4.26
C TYR A 334 26.56 7.07 4.83
N LEU A 335 26.08 7.32 6.06
CA LEU A 335 26.20 8.60 6.76
C LEU A 335 27.57 8.89 7.39
N GLN A 336 28.47 7.91 7.49
CA GLN A 336 29.81 8.15 8.06
C GLN A 336 30.66 9.13 7.23
N SER A 337 30.21 9.47 6.01
CA SER A 337 30.84 10.48 5.14
C SER A 337 30.43 11.91 5.52
N ARG A 338 31.40 12.83 5.66
CA ARG A 338 31.22 14.20 6.20
C ARG A 338 30.24 15.12 5.44
N GLN A 339 29.73 14.72 4.27
CA GLN A 339 28.90 15.57 3.41
C GLN A 339 27.40 15.25 3.49
N ARG A 340 26.97 14.29 4.30
CA ARG A 340 25.60 13.76 4.24
C ARG A 340 24.89 13.81 5.59
N TYR A 341 23.61 14.15 5.53
CA TYR A 341 22.70 14.23 6.68
C TYR A 341 21.41 13.44 6.45
N ALA A 342 21.10 13.05 5.20
CA ALA A 342 19.94 12.22 4.86
C ALA A 342 20.32 10.73 4.81
N LEU A 343 19.58 9.89 5.52
CA LEU A 343 19.69 8.43 5.49
C LEU A 343 19.00 7.86 4.26
N ASN A 344 17.80 8.38 3.97
CA ASN A 344 16.96 8.02 2.83
C ASN A 344 16.03 9.19 2.46
N LYS A 345 15.04 8.96 1.59
CA LYS A 345 14.11 10.00 1.14
C LYS A 345 13.23 10.58 2.26
N ARG A 346 12.95 9.81 3.31
CA ARG A 346 12.03 10.18 4.42
C ARG A 346 12.78 10.56 5.70
N GLN A 347 13.99 10.04 5.90
CA GLN A 347 14.72 10.15 7.15
C GLN A 347 16.03 10.94 7.04
N LYS A 348 16.24 11.88 7.96
CA LYS A 348 17.47 12.66 8.07
C LYS A 348 17.85 12.92 9.53
N VAL A 349 19.14 13.09 9.77
CA VAL A 349 19.68 13.50 11.08
C VAL A 349 19.73 15.02 11.14
N ILE A 350 19.16 15.59 12.18
CA ILE A 350 19.18 17.02 12.49
C ILE A 350 19.81 17.25 13.87
N PHE A 351 20.25 18.47 14.12
CA PHE A 351 20.82 18.89 15.40
C PHE A 351 20.16 20.19 15.83
N GLU A 352 19.41 20.14 16.93
CA GLU A 352 18.63 21.25 17.47
C GLU A 352 18.70 21.19 19.00
N ASN A 353 18.78 22.33 19.68
CA ASN A 353 18.80 22.42 21.15
C ASN A 353 19.86 21.53 21.84
N ASP A 354 21.08 21.47 21.28
CA ASP A 354 22.20 20.63 21.74
C ASP A 354 21.95 19.11 21.71
N GLN A 355 20.93 18.65 20.98
CA GLN A 355 20.60 17.25 20.80
C GLN A 355 20.46 16.86 19.32
N TYR A 356 20.85 15.62 18.99
CA TYR A 356 20.62 15.06 17.68
C TYR A 356 19.25 14.36 17.62
N PHE A 357 18.55 14.53 16.50
CA PHE A 357 17.30 13.84 16.23
C PHE A 357 17.33 13.13 14.88
N LEU A 358 16.68 11.98 14.82
CA LEU A 358 16.31 11.31 13.58
C LEU A 358 14.91 11.77 13.18
N ARG A 359 14.83 12.74 12.25
CA ARG A 359 13.57 13.21 11.69
C ARG A 359 13.05 12.21 10.67
N SER A 360 11.90 11.61 10.95
CA SER A 360 11.18 10.69 10.06
C SER A 360 9.91 11.34 9.53
N LYS A 361 9.79 11.52 8.20
CA LYS A 361 8.57 12.01 7.56
C LYS A 361 7.60 10.86 7.28
N PHE A 362 6.32 11.06 7.62
CA PHE A 362 5.24 10.11 7.38
C PHE A 362 4.28 10.62 6.30
N THR A 363 3.63 9.68 5.62
CA THR A 363 2.59 9.91 4.62
C THR A 363 1.24 10.01 5.32
N LEU A 364 1.09 11.08 6.10
CA LEU A 364 -0.13 11.45 6.83
C LEU A 364 -0.89 12.55 6.08
N PHE A 365 -2.20 12.62 6.31
CA PHE A 365 -3.03 13.62 5.64
C PHE A 365 -2.73 15.02 6.18
N GLU A 366 -2.50 15.94 5.24
CA GLU A 366 -2.42 17.38 5.48
C GLU A 366 -3.26 18.08 4.40
N ASP A 367 -4.35 18.76 4.78
CA ASP A 367 -5.01 19.61 3.81
C ASP A 367 -4.27 20.94 3.68
N SER A 368 -3.58 21.11 2.56
CA SER A 368 -2.92 22.36 2.24
C SER A 368 -3.90 23.53 2.08
N ALA A 369 -5.14 23.28 1.67
CA ALA A 369 -6.16 24.29 1.35
C ALA A 369 -7.06 24.67 2.54
N PHE A 370 -7.02 23.93 3.64
CA PHE A 370 -7.79 24.27 4.83
C PHE A 370 -7.32 25.60 5.43
N GLU A 371 -8.21 26.58 5.49
CA GLU A 371 -7.91 27.96 5.91
C GLU A 371 -7.54 28.05 7.41
N TYR A 372 -8.15 27.19 8.24
CA TYR A 372 -8.05 27.28 9.70
C TYR A 372 -7.15 26.21 10.32
N LYS A 373 -5.96 25.97 9.77
CA LYS A 373 -5.06 24.88 10.23
C LYS A 373 -4.80 24.91 11.73
N ASP A 374 -4.69 26.09 12.33
CA ASP A 374 -4.48 26.26 13.77
C ASP A 374 -5.65 25.74 14.64
N GLN A 375 -6.81 25.48 14.04
CA GLN A 375 -7.97 24.87 14.70
C GLN A 375 -7.91 23.34 14.69
N LEU A 376 -6.94 22.73 14.00
CA LEU A 376 -6.70 21.29 14.01
C LEU A 376 -5.80 20.91 15.19
N LEU A 377 -6.03 19.71 15.70
CA LEU A 377 -5.35 19.19 16.88
C LEU A 377 -3.89 18.84 16.59
N ASN A 378 -3.64 18.14 15.49
CA ASN A 378 -2.30 17.74 15.06
C ASN A 378 -1.74 18.80 14.08
N GLN A 379 -0.48 19.17 14.28
CA GLN A 379 0.22 20.17 13.46
C GLN A 379 1.51 19.62 12.84
N VAL A 380 1.89 18.39 13.21
CA VAL A 380 3.17 17.81 12.86
C VAL A 380 2.96 16.40 12.26
N THR A 381 3.49 16.16 11.07
CA THR A 381 3.43 14.86 10.37
C THR A 381 4.79 14.17 10.23
N HIS A 382 5.78 14.68 10.94
CA HIS A 382 7.08 14.06 11.11
C HIS A 382 7.34 13.81 12.58
N PHE A 383 8.18 12.83 12.88
CA PHE A 383 8.61 12.58 14.24
C PHE A 383 10.12 12.69 14.35
N ASP A 384 10.56 13.40 15.38
CA ASP A 384 11.96 13.61 15.71
C ASP A 384 12.34 12.69 16.87
N LEU A 385 12.87 11.51 16.52
CA LEU A 385 13.36 10.53 17.49
C LEU A 385 14.69 11.03 18.07
N PRO A 386 14.80 11.25 19.40
CA PRO A 386 16.04 11.73 19.99
C PRO A 386 17.13 10.67 19.93
N LEU A 387 18.37 11.09 19.63
CA LEU A 387 19.53 10.21 19.50
C LEU A 387 20.60 10.58 20.53
N VAL A 388 21.31 9.56 21.02
CA VAL A 388 22.47 9.72 21.90
C VAL A 388 23.59 10.46 21.16
N LYS A 389 24.02 11.60 21.71
CA LYS A 389 24.94 12.55 21.07
C LYS A 389 26.28 11.91 20.72
N GLU A 390 26.86 11.18 21.66
CA GLU A 390 28.16 10.50 21.51
C GLU A 390 28.15 9.53 20.34
N LEU A 391 27.03 8.83 20.11
CA LEU A 391 26.90 7.86 19.03
C LEU A 391 26.92 8.58 17.67
N VAL A 392 26.17 9.67 17.54
CA VAL A 392 26.08 10.42 16.27
C VAL A 392 27.40 11.12 15.95
N GLU A 393 28.07 11.70 16.95
CA GLU A 393 29.38 12.34 16.78
C GLU A 393 30.46 11.31 16.42
N GLY A 394 30.42 10.14 17.06
CA GLY A 394 31.30 9.00 16.78
C GLY A 394 31.26 8.51 15.33
N LEU A 395 30.12 8.64 14.63
CA LEU A 395 30.00 8.26 13.22
C LEU A 395 31.00 8.99 12.33
N ARG A 396 31.23 10.28 12.60
CA ARG A 396 32.04 11.19 11.78
C ARG A 396 33.55 11.10 12.06
N GLN A 397 33.92 10.41 13.14
CA GLN A 397 35.33 10.21 13.51
C GLN A 397 35.97 9.10 12.68
N PRO A 398 37.26 9.16 12.34
CA PRO A 398 37.95 8.01 11.74
C PRO A 398 38.03 6.83 12.73
N PRO A 399 38.18 5.57 12.28
CA PRO A 399 38.26 5.11 10.88
C PRO A 399 36.89 4.91 10.20
N THR A 400 36.91 4.71 8.87
CA THR A 400 35.72 4.28 8.11
C THR A 400 35.47 2.79 8.33
N VAL A 401 34.23 2.41 8.63
CA VAL A 401 33.82 1.03 8.89
C VAL A 401 33.13 0.46 7.66
N LYS A 402 33.44 -0.81 7.34
CA LYS A 402 32.77 -1.59 6.29
C LYS A 402 31.74 -2.54 6.89
N GLN A 403 30.76 -2.94 6.08
CA GLN A 403 29.68 -3.85 6.48
C GLN A 403 30.20 -5.18 7.05
N GLU A 404 31.28 -5.72 6.50
CA GLU A 404 31.94 -6.96 6.96
C GLU A 404 32.43 -6.87 8.41
N GLN A 405 32.94 -5.70 8.82
CA GLN A 405 33.42 -5.47 10.18
C GLN A 405 32.26 -5.45 11.18
N VAL A 406 31.12 -4.87 10.79
CA VAL A 406 29.90 -4.88 11.61
C VAL A 406 29.34 -6.31 11.71
N ALA A 407 29.32 -7.06 10.61
CA ALA A 407 28.91 -8.46 10.61
C ALA A 407 29.81 -9.33 11.52
N HIS A 408 31.13 -9.08 11.52
CA HIS A 408 32.07 -9.75 12.41
C HIS A 408 31.82 -9.41 13.88
N ALA A 409 31.61 -8.12 14.20
CA ALA A 409 31.27 -7.68 15.55
C ALA A 409 29.96 -8.32 16.04
N LEU A 410 28.93 -8.39 15.18
CA LEU A 410 27.67 -9.08 15.50
C LEU A 410 27.86 -10.58 15.75
N LYS A 411 28.69 -11.24 14.93
CA LYS A 411 29.03 -12.65 15.13
C LYS A 411 29.68 -12.86 16.50
N LYS A 412 30.60 -11.97 16.89
CA LYS A 412 31.26 -11.99 18.19
C LYS A 412 30.26 -11.76 19.33
N CYS A 413 29.37 -10.77 19.23
CA CYS A 413 28.29 -10.57 20.21
C CYS A 413 27.43 -11.83 20.38
N ARG A 414 27.07 -12.49 19.28
CA ARG A 414 26.30 -13.74 19.30
C ARG A 414 27.03 -14.85 20.06
N GLU A 415 28.33 -14.99 19.83
CA GLU A 415 29.15 -16.04 20.44
C GLU A 415 29.41 -15.77 21.93
N GLU A 416 29.68 -14.52 22.31
CA GLU A 416 29.98 -14.13 23.69
C GLU A 416 28.73 -14.03 24.57
N LEU A 417 27.60 -13.60 24.02
CA LEU A 417 26.33 -13.41 24.74
C LEU A 417 25.35 -14.57 24.56
N PHE A 418 25.72 -15.60 23.78
CA PHE A 418 24.88 -16.78 23.49
C PHE A 418 23.52 -16.46 22.86
N ILE A 419 23.42 -15.40 22.05
CA ILE A 419 22.15 -14.96 21.44
C ILE A 419 21.94 -15.65 20.09
N PRO A 420 21.03 -16.64 19.96
CA PRO A 420 21.03 -17.60 18.83
C PRO A 420 20.71 -16.99 17.46
N SER A 421 20.06 -15.83 17.40
CA SER A 421 19.60 -15.24 16.14
C SER A 421 19.80 -13.72 16.15
N LEU A 422 21.00 -13.32 15.68
CA LEU A 422 21.40 -11.93 15.42
C LEU A 422 21.96 -11.83 14.00
N SER A 423 21.40 -10.93 13.20
CA SER A 423 21.83 -10.62 11.84
C SER A 423 21.77 -9.11 11.62
N THR A 424 22.44 -8.59 10.58
CA THR A 424 22.43 -7.14 10.29
C THR A 424 21.02 -6.61 10.03
N LYS A 425 20.17 -7.39 9.34
CA LYS A 425 18.76 -7.06 9.11
C LYS A 425 17.94 -7.13 10.39
N LYS A 426 18.25 -8.09 11.26
CA LYS A 426 17.48 -8.27 12.49
C LYS A 426 17.70 -7.13 13.48
N ILE A 427 18.91 -6.60 13.58
CA ILE A 427 19.22 -5.50 14.51
C ILE A 427 18.27 -4.30 14.30
N SER A 428 17.93 -3.97 13.05
CA SER A 428 17.03 -2.84 12.76
C SER A 428 15.56 -3.07 13.12
N VAL A 429 15.14 -4.30 13.47
CA VAL A 429 13.76 -4.57 13.91
C VAL A 429 13.65 -4.79 15.42
N LEU A 430 14.78 -4.87 16.15
CA LEU A 430 14.76 -5.19 17.58
C LEU A 430 14.15 -4.07 18.43
N LEU A 431 14.33 -2.80 18.06
CA LEU A 431 13.67 -1.71 18.78
C LEU A 431 12.16 -1.77 18.65
N HIS A 432 11.64 -2.03 17.44
CA HIS A 432 10.20 -2.23 17.23
C HIS A 432 9.67 -3.32 18.16
N HIS A 433 10.34 -4.48 18.17
CA HIS A 433 10.00 -5.59 19.05
C HIS A 433 10.04 -5.21 20.55
N CYS A 434 11.07 -4.50 21.00
CA CYS A 434 11.17 -4.04 22.39
C CYS A 434 10.03 -3.10 22.78
N ILE A 435 9.69 -2.13 21.92
CA ILE A 435 8.60 -1.18 22.18
C ILE A 435 7.28 -1.93 22.21
N TYR A 436 7.01 -2.79 21.23
CA TYR A 436 5.78 -3.55 21.15
C TYR A 436 5.60 -4.47 22.37
N HIS A 437 6.62 -5.23 22.75
CA HIS A 437 6.54 -6.10 23.93
C HIS A 437 6.35 -5.32 25.23
N TYR A 438 6.93 -4.12 25.35
CA TYR A 438 6.81 -3.29 26.54
C TYR A 438 5.46 -2.57 26.65
N THR A 439 4.91 -2.13 25.52
CA THR A 439 3.74 -1.24 25.47
C THR A 439 2.45 -1.91 24.99
N GLN A 440 2.57 -3.07 24.35
CA GLN A 440 1.48 -3.76 23.63
C GLN A 440 0.77 -2.87 22.60
N ASN A 441 1.50 -1.90 22.04
CA ASN A 441 0.99 -0.94 21.07
C ASN A 441 1.85 -0.95 19.78
N GLU A 442 1.33 -1.60 18.74
CA GLU A 442 2.01 -1.73 17.45
C GLU A 442 2.16 -0.37 16.75
N GLN A 443 1.12 0.47 16.77
CA GLN A 443 1.15 1.80 16.16
C GLN A 443 2.26 2.66 16.77
N LEU A 444 2.45 2.59 18.08
CA LEU A 444 3.53 3.29 18.79
C LEU A 444 4.91 2.78 18.36
N ALA A 445 5.10 1.46 18.27
CA ALA A 445 6.34 0.85 17.78
C ALA A 445 6.65 1.26 16.33
N ASP A 446 5.63 1.32 15.47
CA ASP A 446 5.76 1.74 14.08
C ASP A 446 6.18 3.20 13.95
N ILE A 447 5.55 4.10 14.72
CA ILE A 447 5.89 5.53 14.75
C ILE A 447 7.33 5.73 15.22
N LEU A 448 7.71 5.13 16.34
CA LEU A 448 9.04 5.32 16.93
C LEU A 448 10.18 4.72 16.08
N THR A 449 9.88 3.75 15.21
CA THR A 449 10.86 3.16 14.28
C THR A 449 10.76 3.69 12.85
N GLY A 450 9.84 4.62 12.57
CA GLY A 450 9.73 5.29 11.25
C GLY A 450 9.07 4.46 10.15
N ILE A 451 8.29 3.43 10.51
CA ILE A 451 7.49 2.65 9.57
C ILE A 451 6.35 3.54 9.06
N ASP A 452 6.21 3.71 7.74
CA ASP A 452 5.22 4.64 7.18
C ASP A 452 3.80 4.06 7.13
N ALA A 453 2.81 4.92 6.86
CA ALA A 453 1.42 4.54 6.58
C ALA A 453 1.27 3.51 5.45
N ASN A 454 2.23 3.44 4.53
CA ASN A 454 2.25 2.45 3.44
C ASN A 454 2.53 1.01 3.89
N ARG A 455 3.09 0.84 5.09
CA ARG A 455 3.43 -0.45 5.70
C ARG A 455 2.59 -0.70 6.95
N SER A 456 2.38 0.33 7.75
CA SER A 456 1.48 0.29 8.90
C SER A 456 0.34 1.26 8.67
N VAL A 457 -0.75 0.72 8.13
CA VAL A 457 -1.90 1.54 7.79
C VAL A 457 -2.49 2.20 9.05
N SER A 458 -2.32 1.57 10.22
CA SER A 458 -2.74 2.05 11.54
C SER A 458 -2.41 3.52 11.83
N ILE A 459 -1.31 4.02 11.26
CA ILE A 459 -0.79 5.38 11.46
C ILE A 459 -1.74 6.44 10.87
N SER A 460 -2.58 6.09 9.91
CA SER A 460 -3.44 7.05 9.20
C SER A 460 -4.36 7.87 10.12
N TYR A 461 -4.75 7.32 11.28
CA TYR A 461 -5.61 7.97 12.27
C TYR A 461 -4.87 8.40 13.56
N CYS A 462 -3.54 8.32 13.62
CA CYS A 462 -2.80 8.55 14.86
C CYS A 462 -2.86 10.01 15.33
N SER A 463 -2.75 10.21 16.65
CA SER A 463 -2.61 11.52 17.28
C SER A 463 -1.92 11.37 18.63
N TYR A 464 -0.66 11.79 18.73
CA TYR A 464 0.12 11.70 19.97
C TYR A 464 0.77 13.04 20.30
N PRO A 465 0.81 13.45 21.58
CA PRO A 465 1.77 14.48 22.00
C PRO A 465 3.20 14.03 21.67
N ILE A 466 4.01 14.94 21.12
CA ILE A 466 5.38 14.60 20.72
C ILE A 466 6.23 14.19 21.93
N TYR A 467 6.11 14.93 23.04
CA TYR A 467 6.85 14.62 24.26
C TYR A 467 6.53 13.21 24.79
N ARG A 468 5.28 12.73 24.66
CA ARG A 468 4.88 11.37 25.08
C ARG A 468 5.54 10.29 24.23
N LEU A 469 5.63 10.49 22.92
CA LEU A 469 6.39 9.60 22.03
C LEU A 469 7.86 9.53 22.46
N GLN A 470 8.48 10.70 22.74
CA GLN A 470 9.86 10.78 23.20
C GLN A 470 10.06 10.13 24.57
N GLN A 471 9.13 10.32 25.53
CA GLN A 471 9.14 9.64 26.83
C GLN A 471 9.01 8.14 26.69
N SER A 472 8.12 7.65 25.83
CA SER A 472 7.97 6.21 25.59
C SER A 472 9.24 5.60 25.00
N TYR A 473 9.88 6.30 24.06
CA TYR A 473 11.19 5.88 23.55
C TYR A 473 12.25 5.87 24.65
N GLN A 474 12.39 6.97 25.40
CA GLN A 474 13.35 7.07 26.50
C GLN A 474 13.13 5.97 27.54
N GLY A 475 11.88 5.70 27.93
CA GLY A 475 11.52 4.62 28.85
C GLY A 475 11.90 3.24 28.33
N THR A 476 11.70 2.98 27.02
CA THR A 476 12.16 1.74 26.39
C THR A 476 13.68 1.63 26.42
N VAL A 477 14.40 2.70 26.11
CA VAL A 477 15.88 2.74 26.19
C VAL A 477 16.34 2.56 27.63
N GLN A 478 15.64 3.10 28.62
CA GLN A 478 15.97 2.94 30.04
C GLN A 478 15.93 1.48 30.48
N GLN A 479 14.93 0.73 30.01
CA GLN A 479 14.86 -0.72 30.26
C GLN A 479 16.03 -1.48 29.61
N LEU A 480 16.56 -1.01 28.47
CA LEU A 480 17.73 -1.61 27.82
C LEU A 480 19.04 -1.21 28.51
N SER A 481 19.22 0.07 28.80
CA SER A 481 20.39 0.65 29.45
C SER A 481 20.06 2.00 30.09
N ASN A 482 20.13 2.05 31.43
CA ASN A 482 19.96 3.28 32.20
C ASN A 482 20.95 4.38 31.82
N ASP A 483 22.18 4.02 31.39
CA ASP A 483 23.20 5.01 31.06
C ASP A 483 22.90 5.70 29.73
N LEU A 484 22.47 4.95 28.70
CA LEU A 484 22.07 5.54 27.43
C LEU A 484 20.80 6.40 27.54
N ALA A 485 19.88 6.02 28.42
CA ALA A 485 18.65 6.78 28.63
C ALA A 485 18.87 8.17 29.25
N LYS A 486 19.93 8.34 30.06
CA LYS A 486 20.31 9.64 30.65
C LYS A 486 20.78 10.65 29.61
N GLU A 487 21.36 10.17 28.51
CA GLU A 487 21.84 11.00 27.40
C GLU A 487 20.72 11.38 26.41
N ILE A 488 19.49 10.89 26.63
CA ILE A 488 18.32 11.25 25.84
C ILE A 488 17.55 12.31 26.62
N HIS A 489 17.45 13.53 26.08
CA HIS A 489 16.61 14.58 26.64
C HIS A 489 15.27 14.65 25.90
N VAL A 490 14.19 14.70 26.67
CA VAL A 490 12.84 14.87 26.14
C VAL A 490 12.46 16.34 26.24
N ILE A 491 11.87 16.88 25.17
CA ILE A 491 11.32 18.23 25.16
C ILE A 491 9.88 18.13 25.67
N ASP A 492 9.63 18.65 26.87
CA ASP A 492 8.30 18.64 27.50
C ASP A 492 7.45 19.80 26.96
N ASP A 493 6.93 19.61 25.74
CA ASP A 493 5.94 20.51 25.13
C ASP A 493 4.63 19.77 24.86
N ASP A 494 3.61 20.08 25.68
CA ASP A 494 2.25 19.55 25.55
C ASP A 494 1.50 20.09 24.30
N ARG A 495 2.00 21.14 23.65
CA ARG A 495 1.28 21.84 22.57
C ARG A 495 1.45 21.16 21.22
N GLU A 496 2.60 20.56 20.97
CA GLU A 496 2.88 19.92 19.70
C GLU A 496 2.39 18.47 19.67
N ARG A 497 1.57 18.17 18.67
CA ARG A 497 1.02 16.84 18.44
C ARG A 497 1.36 16.33 17.06
N PHE A 498 1.86 15.10 17.04
CA PHE A 498 2.11 14.31 15.85
C PHE A 498 0.84 13.58 15.41
N GLY A 499 0.51 13.62 14.12
CA GLY A 499 -0.55 12.79 13.55
C GLY A 499 -1.27 13.40 12.36
N SER A 500 -2.37 12.76 11.95
CA SER A 500 -3.19 13.23 10.82
C SER A 500 -3.87 14.57 11.12
N CYS A 501 -3.78 15.53 10.21
CA CYS A 501 -4.37 16.86 10.35
C CYS A 501 -5.86 16.86 9.96
N LYS A 502 -6.67 16.05 10.64
CA LYS A 502 -8.14 15.96 10.43
C LYS A 502 -8.98 16.16 11.69
N ALA A 503 -8.43 15.87 12.87
CA ALA A 503 -9.15 16.07 14.12
C ALA A 503 -9.13 17.56 14.51
N PRO A 504 -10.29 18.22 14.71
CA PRO A 504 -10.34 19.58 15.27
C PRO A 504 -9.93 19.61 16.74
N LYS A 505 -9.53 20.80 17.24
CA LYS A 505 -9.28 21.04 18.67
C LYS A 505 -10.59 20.94 19.47
N PRO A 506 -10.52 20.63 20.78
CA PRO A 506 -11.69 20.46 21.62
C PRO A 506 -12.69 21.63 21.57
N ALA A 507 -12.21 22.87 21.62
CA ALA A 507 -13.07 24.06 21.55
C ALA A 507 -13.86 24.14 20.22
N THR A 508 -13.25 23.75 19.11
CA THR A 508 -13.90 23.68 17.80
C THR A 508 -14.98 22.61 17.78
N VAL A 509 -14.69 21.43 18.37
CA VAL A 509 -15.67 20.35 18.52
C VAL A 509 -16.87 20.82 19.36
N THR A 510 -16.62 21.47 20.50
CA THR A 510 -17.66 22.07 21.35
C THR A 510 -18.54 23.04 20.56
N ALA A 511 -17.93 23.96 19.82
CA ALA A 511 -18.66 24.94 19.02
C ALA A 511 -19.53 24.30 17.93
N ILE A 512 -19.04 23.24 17.28
CA ILE A 512 -19.79 22.49 16.26
C ILE A 512 -21.03 21.83 16.87
N PHE A 513 -20.89 21.12 17.98
CA PHE A 513 -22.02 20.44 18.62
C PHE A 513 -23.03 21.44 19.22
N ALA A 514 -22.56 22.54 19.80
CA ALA A 514 -23.41 23.64 20.25
C ALA A 514 -24.20 24.26 19.08
N TYR A 515 -23.56 24.48 17.93
CA TYR A 515 -24.24 24.98 16.74
C TYR A 515 -25.32 24.00 16.25
N LEU A 516 -25.00 22.71 16.14
CA LEU A 516 -25.95 21.69 15.70
C LEU A 516 -27.18 21.63 16.62
N GLN A 517 -26.97 21.66 17.94
CA GLN A 517 -28.06 21.67 18.92
C GLN A 517 -28.90 22.96 18.82
N HIS A 518 -28.24 24.10 18.68
CA HIS A 518 -28.90 25.39 18.55
C HIS A 518 -29.84 25.46 17.33
N GLN A 519 -29.50 24.82 16.21
CA GLN A 519 -30.40 24.73 15.04
C GLN A 519 -31.73 24.03 15.38
N ILE A 520 -31.68 22.99 16.21
CA ILE A 520 -32.90 22.28 16.67
C ILE A 520 -33.76 23.22 17.53
N ILE A 521 -33.13 23.89 18.50
CA ILE A 521 -33.80 24.81 19.43
C ILE A 521 -34.44 25.98 18.67
N GLN A 522 -33.73 26.57 17.70
CA GLN A 522 -34.28 27.64 16.87
C GLN A 522 -35.47 27.19 16.04
N ALA A 523 -35.38 26.05 15.35
CA ALA A 523 -36.50 25.51 14.56
C ALA A 523 -37.73 25.25 15.44
N LYS A 524 -37.52 24.73 16.66
CA LYS A 524 -38.60 24.57 17.64
C LYS A 524 -39.24 25.90 18.03
N HIS A 525 -38.44 26.91 18.38
CA HIS A 525 -38.94 28.23 18.78
C HIS A 525 -39.76 28.91 17.68
N HIS A 526 -39.41 28.70 16.40
CA HIS A 526 -40.16 29.20 15.26
C HIS A 526 -41.34 28.32 14.85
N GLY A 527 -41.60 27.21 15.55
CA GLY A 527 -42.68 26.27 15.22
C GLY A 527 -42.45 25.47 13.93
N GLN A 528 -41.21 25.40 13.44
CA GLN A 528 -40.84 24.70 12.21
C GLN A 528 -40.53 23.23 12.49
N MET A 529 -41.56 22.43 12.78
CA MET A 529 -41.42 21.05 13.26
C MET A 529 -40.66 20.12 12.29
N LEU A 530 -40.83 20.29 10.97
CA LEU A 530 -40.09 19.49 9.98
C LEU A 530 -38.60 19.87 9.92
N GLU A 531 -38.27 21.14 10.09
CA GLU A 531 -36.87 21.58 10.17
C GLU A 531 -36.24 21.09 11.47
N MET A 532 -36.96 21.18 12.59
CA MET A 532 -36.54 20.61 13.87
C MET A 532 -36.27 19.10 13.74
N PHE A 533 -37.16 18.35 13.09
CA PHE A 533 -36.96 16.93 12.79
C PHE A 533 -35.65 16.70 12.02
N ASN A 534 -35.43 17.46 10.94
CA ASN A 534 -34.23 17.30 10.11
C ASN A 534 -32.95 17.62 10.91
N HIS A 535 -32.94 18.72 11.66
CA HIS A 535 -31.79 19.12 12.47
C HIS A 535 -31.51 18.13 13.59
N TYR A 536 -32.54 17.55 14.22
CA TYR A 536 -32.35 16.54 15.27
C TYR A 536 -31.74 15.26 14.68
N ASN A 537 -32.21 14.79 13.52
CA ASN A 537 -31.61 13.65 12.83
C ASN A 537 -30.13 13.90 12.47
N VAL A 538 -29.80 15.10 11.97
CA VAL A 538 -28.42 15.48 11.64
C VAL A 538 -27.53 15.56 12.88
N TRP A 539 -28.01 16.16 13.97
CA TRP A 539 -27.27 16.22 15.24
C TRP A 539 -27.01 14.81 15.80
N LEU A 540 -28.05 13.96 15.85
CA LEU A 540 -27.92 12.59 16.36
C LEU A 540 -26.99 11.74 15.49
N TRP A 541 -26.96 11.98 14.17
CA TRP A 541 -25.99 11.33 13.28
C TRP A 541 -24.54 11.67 13.65
N HIS A 542 -24.24 12.94 13.96
CA HIS A 542 -22.91 13.35 14.42
C HIS A 542 -22.55 12.75 15.78
N ILE A 543 -23.50 12.73 16.72
CA ILE A 543 -23.33 12.07 18.03
C ILE A 543 -22.99 10.59 17.84
N LEU A 544 -23.80 9.87 17.05
CA LEU A 544 -23.56 8.45 16.84
C LEU A 544 -22.23 8.18 16.16
N LEU A 545 -21.82 8.97 15.17
CA LEU A 545 -20.51 8.82 14.52
C LEU A 545 -19.35 9.07 15.48
N LEU A 546 -19.41 10.13 16.29
CA LEU A 546 -18.34 10.45 17.24
C LEU A 546 -18.17 9.33 18.28
N PHE A 547 -19.27 8.89 18.89
CA PHE A 547 -19.23 7.95 20.01
C PHE A 547 -19.16 6.48 19.58
N SER A 548 -19.36 6.15 18.30
CA SER A 548 -19.11 4.81 17.76
C SER A 548 -17.81 4.69 16.97
N ALA A 549 -17.14 5.83 16.69
CA ALA A 549 -16.05 5.95 15.73
C ALA A 549 -16.37 5.31 14.35
N ALA A 550 -17.64 5.17 14.00
CA ALA A 550 -18.06 4.59 12.72
C ALA A 550 -17.74 5.52 11.55
N ARG A 551 -17.79 4.96 10.35
CA ARG A 551 -17.59 5.72 9.12
C ARG A 551 -18.86 6.49 8.77
N PRO A 552 -18.76 7.72 8.25
CA PRO A 552 -19.88 8.43 7.66
C PRO A 552 -20.20 7.74 6.32
N VAL A 553 -21.11 6.76 6.37
CA VAL A 553 -21.61 6.02 5.21
C VAL A 553 -23.11 6.25 5.05
N SER A 554 -23.67 5.85 3.91
CA SER A 554 -25.10 6.00 3.68
C SER A 554 -25.88 5.10 4.65
N GLU A 555 -27.02 5.58 5.12
CA GLU A 555 -27.94 4.87 6.02
C GLU A 555 -27.40 4.55 7.42
N PHE A 556 -26.18 4.97 7.80
CA PHE A 556 -25.69 4.86 9.18
C PHE A 556 -26.65 5.59 10.15
N PRO A 557 -26.97 5.03 11.33
CA PRO A 557 -26.46 3.81 11.98
C PRO A 557 -27.16 2.50 11.56
N GLY A 558 -28.01 2.53 10.53
CA GLY A 558 -28.86 1.43 10.13
C GLY A 558 -30.18 1.43 10.88
N PHE A 559 -30.69 0.24 11.22
CA PHE A 559 -32.05 0.04 11.73
C PHE A 559 -32.08 0.02 13.25
N LEU A 560 -33.22 0.37 13.85
CA LEU A 560 -33.39 0.37 15.31
C LEU A 560 -33.14 -1.01 15.95
N LYS A 561 -33.48 -2.12 15.26
CA LYS A 561 -33.18 -3.50 15.70
C LYS A 561 -31.70 -3.81 15.90
N ASN A 562 -30.80 -3.00 15.36
CA ASN A 562 -29.35 -3.18 15.53
C ASN A 562 -28.85 -2.66 16.88
N PHE A 563 -29.70 -1.93 17.62
CA PHE A 563 -29.41 -1.42 18.94
C PHE A 563 -29.99 -2.35 20.01
N ASP A 564 -29.13 -2.87 20.88
CA ASP A 564 -29.53 -3.39 22.17
C ASP A 564 -29.29 -2.31 23.23
N LEU A 565 -30.29 -1.46 23.46
CA LEU A 565 -30.21 -0.36 24.45
C LEU A 565 -30.26 -0.84 25.90
N LYS A 566 -30.51 -2.15 26.14
CA LYS A 566 -30.49 -2.74 27.48
C LYS A 566 -29.10 -3.25 27.81
N GLN A 567 -28.47 -3.96 26.87
CA GLN A 567 -27.10 -4.46 27.00
C GLN A 567 -26.05 -3.45 26.54
N GLN A 568 -26.48 -2.33 25.94
CA GLN A 568 -25.66 -1.23 25.45
C GLN A 568 -24.71 -1.66 24.33
N TRP A 569 -25.27 -2.32 23.33
CA TRP A 569 -24.54 -2.72 22.13
C TRP A 569 -25.19 -2.15 20.89
N LEU A 570 -24.36 -1.76 19.92
CA LEU A 570 -24.75 -1.46 18.56
C LEU A 570 -24.05 -2.44 17.63
N TRP A 571 -24.82 -3.14 16.80
CA TRP A 571 -24.28 -3.94 15.71
C TRP A 571 -24.19 -3.09 14.44
N ILE A 572 -22.99 -2.99 13.86
CA ILE A 572 -22.75 -2.29 12.59
C ILE A 572 -22.31 -3.28 11.53
N SER A 573 -22.93 -3.21 10.36
CA SER A 573 -22.40 -3.87 9.17
C SER A 573 -21.44 -2.92 8.46
N ASP A 574 -20.18 -3.34 8.32
CA ASP A 574 -19.10 -2.51 7.78
C ASP A 574 -19.00 -2.50 6.26
N LYS A 575 -19.99 -3.09 5.57
CA LYS A 575 -20.01 -3.21 4.11
C LYS A 575 -21.40 -2.83 3.64
N GLU A 576 -21.52 -1.70 2.95
CA GLU A 576 -22.77 -1.26 2.33
C GLU A 576 -23.39 -2.39 1.45
N ILE A 577 -24.31 -3.15 2.04
CA ILE A 577 -25.45 -3.93 1.52
C ILE A 577 -25.22 -4.96 0.38
N HIS A 578 -24.06 -5.10 -0.26
CA HIS A 578 -23.89 -6.10 -1.32
C HIS A 578 -22.69 -7.03 -1.09
N SER A 579 -23.02 -8.31 -0.81
CA SER A 579 -22.24 -9.56 -0.98
C SER A 579 -21.67 -10.29 0.25
N ARG A 580 -21.76 -9.75 1.48
CA ARG A 580 -21.43 -10.51 2.71
C ARG A 580 -22.38 -10.15 3.85
N THR A 581 -23.32 -11.04 4.17
CA THR A 581 -24.34 -10.82 5.21
C THR A 581 -23.82 -10.97 6.63
N ASP A 582 -22.60 -11.49 6.82
CA ASP A 582 -22.12 -11.95 8.13
C ASP A 582 -20.88 -11.16 8.66
N ASP A 583 -20.40 -10.15 7.92
CA ASP A 583 -19.28 -9.30 8.33
C ASP A 583 -19.81 -8.01 8.99
N GLY A 584 -20.02 -8.04 10.31
CA GLY A 584 -20.36 -6.86 11.11
C GLY A 584 -19.68 -6.89 12.48
N ARG A 585 -19.59 -5.74 13.16
CA ARG A 585 -18.93 -5.61 14.45
C ARG A 585 -19.86 -5.10 15.55
N LEU A 586 -19.57 -5.50 16.78
CA LEU A 586 -20.24 -4.98 17.98
C LEU A 586 -19.51 -3.73 18.47
N ILE A 587 -20.29 -2.70 18.80
CA ILE A 587 -19.81 -1.44 19.34
C ILE A 587 -20.47 -1.20 20.70
N PRO A 588 -19.69 -0.95 21.76
CA PRO A 588 -20.23 -0.63 23.06
C PRO A 588 -20.85 0.77 23.01
N LEU A 589 -22.07 0.90 23.54
CA LEU A 589 -22.76 2.18 23.66
C LEU A 589 -22.55 2.75 25.06
N CYS A 590 -22.18 4.03 25.15
CA CYS A 590 -22.12 4.73 26.43
C CYS A 590 -23.50 5.17 26.91
N ASP A 591 -23.61 5.45 28.21
CA ASP A 591 -24.85 5.88 28.85
C ASP A 591 -25.43 7.14 28.20
N PHE A 592 -24.57 8.11 27.87
CA PHE A 592 -24.96 9.31 27.14
C PHE A 592 -25.70 8.99 25.83
N VAL A 593 -25.10 8.17 24.96
CA VAL A 593 -25.72 7.81 23.67
C VAL A 593 -27.02 7.03 23.86
N VAL A 594 -27.06 6.10 24.83
CA VAL A 594 -28.29 5.34 25.12
C VAL A 594 -29.42 6.26 25.56
N LYS A 595 -29.12 7.27 26.39
CA LYS A 595 -30.08 8.29 26.80
C LYS A 595 -30.60 9.07 25.58
N GLU A 596 -29.72 9.57 24.73
CA GLU A 596 -30.10 10.38 23.56
C GLU A 596 -30.94 9.59 22.55
N ILE A 597 -30.64 8.31 22.32
CA ILE A 597 -31.47 7.45 21.46
C ILE A 597 -32.87 7.26 22.07
N ARG A 598 -32.98 7.05 23.39
CA ARG A 598 -34.28 6.91 24.06
C ARG A 598 -35.11 8.18 23.94
N LEU A 599 -34.49 9.34 24.15
CA LEU A 599 -35.14 10.65 23.96
C LEU A 599 -35.62 10.82 22.52
N PHE A 600 -34.79 10.45 21.54
CA PHE A 600 -35.17 10.51 20.14
C PHE A 600 -36.35 9.57 19.80
N ILE A 601 -36.38 8.36 20.35
CA ILE A 601 -37.52 7.44 20.18
C ILE A 601 -38.81 8.02 20.78
N THR A 602 -38.72 8.68 21.94
CA THR A 602 -39.87 9.39 22.54
C THR A 602 -40.33 10.50 21.61
N TYR A 603 -39.42 11.34 21.14
CA TYR A 603 -39.70 12.40 20.16
C TYR A 603 -40.38 11.86 18.89
N LEU A 604 -39.91 10.74 18.31
CA LEU A 604 -40.55 10.13 17.14
C LEU A 604 -42.01 9.71 17.42
N ASN A 605 -42.30 9.24 18.64
CA ASN A 605 -43.67 8.89 19.03
C ASN A 605 -44.57 10.12 19.22
N GLU A 606 -44.03 11.25 19.64
CA GLU A 606 -44.76 12.52 19.72
C GLU A 606 -44.97 13.13 18.33
N PHE A 607 -43.92 13.15 17.51
CA PHE A 607 -43.95 13.67 16.14
C PHE A 607 -45.02 12.97 15.29
N LYS A 608 -45.14 11.64 15.37
CA LYS A 608 -46.18 10.91 14.61
C LYS A 608 -47.61 11.18 15.10
N GLN A 609 -47.79 11.62 16.34
CA GLN A 609 -49.11 12.01 16.87
C GLN A 609 -49.48 13.42 16.41
N LEU A 610 -48.50 14.34 16.39
CA LEU A 610 -48.68 15.73 15.97
C LEU A 610 -48.79 15.88 14.45
N HIS A 611 -48.15 14.97 13.68
CA HIS A 611 -48.12 14.97 12.22
C HIS A 611 -48.60 13.63 11.62
N PRO A 612 -49.93 13.37 11.62
CA PRO A 612 -50.51 12.12 11.13
C PRO A 612 -50.14 11.77 9.68
N GLU A 613 -49.90 12.78 8.83
CA GLU A 613 -49.46 12.63 7.45
C GLU A 613 -48.12 11.90 7.31
N HIS A 614 -47.29 11.92 8.35
CA HIS A 614 -45.99 11.28 8.40
C HIS A 614 -45.98 9.99 9.22
N GLN A 615 -47.09 9.66 9.89
CA GLN A 615 -47.22 8.50 10.78
C GLN A 615 -46.79 7.17 10.14
N PRO A 616 -47.15 6.83 8.89
CA PRO A 616 -46.75 5.55 8.30
C PRO A 616 -45.23 5.40 8.21
N TYR A 617 -44.53 6.45 7.81
CA TYR A 617 -43.07 6.45 7.66
C TYR A 617 -42.38 6.29 9.02
N ILE A 618 -42.81 7.07 10.02
CA ILE A 618 -42.24 6.99 11.38
C ILE A 618 -42.51 5.62 12.01
N GLN A 619 -43.68 5.02 11.78
CA GLN A 619 -43.99 3.68 12.28
C GLN A 619 -43.09 2.60 11.61
N GLU A 620 -42.70 2.79 10.35
CA GLU A 620 -41.73 1.92 9.67
C GLU A 620 -40.32 2.04 10.29
N ILE A 621 -39.90 3.23 10.73
CA ILE A 621 -38.65 3.41 11.50
C ILE A 621 -38.73 2.66 12.83
N LEU A 622 -39.78 2.91 13.62
CA LEU A 622 -39.96 2.31 14.95
C LEU A 622 -40.10 0.77 14.89
N SER A 623 -40.64 0.24 13.80
CA SER A 623 -40.74 -1.21 13.54
C SER A 623 -39.51 -1.80 12.84
N SER A 624 -38.41 -1.02 12.72
CA SER A 624 -37.15 -1.44 12.10
C SER A 624 -37.25 -1.90 10.64
N LYS A 625 -38.19 -1.32 9.89
CA LYS A 625 -38.33 -1.51 8.44
C LYS A 625 -37.59 -0.46 7.62
N ARG A 626 -37.18 0.64 8.27
CA ARG A 626 -36.36 1.72 7.69
C ARG A 626 -35.18 2.07 8.59
N PRO A 627 -34.14 2.74 8.04
CA PRO A 627 -33.07 3.31 8.84
C PRO A 627 -33.59 4.25 9.92
N LEU A 628 -32.89 4.31 11.05
CA LEU A 628 -33.26 5.11 12.22
C LEU A 628 -33.28 6.61 11.89
N LEU A 629 -32.33 7.07 11.09
CA LEU A 629 -32.12 8.48 10.80
C LEU A 629 -32.47 8.82 9.35
N SER A 630 -33.27 9.85 9.18
CA SER A 630 -33.74 10.34 7.88
C SER A 630 -34.05 11.83 7.94
N VAL A 631 -34.19 12.45 6.77
CA VAL A 631 -34.68 13.83 6.65
C VAL A 631 -35.83 13.88 5.65
N TYR A 632 -36.68 14.89 5.81
CA TYR A 632 -37.75 15.21 4.89
C TYR A 632 -37.44 16.53 4.17
N GLN A 633 -37.22 16.45 2.86
CA GLN A 633 -36.96 17.61 2.01
C GLN A 633 -37.64 17.44 0.65
N HIS A 634 -38.12 18.54 0.08
CA HIS A 634 -38.75 18.56 -1.25
C HIS A 634 -39.92 17.54 -1.41
N GLY A 635 -40.67 17.31 -0.33
CA GLY A 635 -41.78 16.37 -0.32
C GLY A 635 -41.39 14.90 -0.19
N GLN A 636 -40.11 14.58 -0.01
CA GLN A 636 -39.60 13.21 0.00
C GLN A 636 -38.76 12.90 1.25
N TRP A 637 -38.89 11.65 1.70
CA TRP A 637 -38.07 11.09 2.77
C TRP A 637 -36.77 10.52 2.21
N GLN A 638 -35.65 10.91 2.81
CA GLN A 638 -34.32 10.47 2.40
C GLN A 638 -33.55 9.98 3.62
N ALA A 639 -32.94 8.80 3.53
CA ALA A 639 -32.01 8.33 4.55
C ALA A 639 -30.76 9.23 4.56
N LEU A 640 -30.14 9.39 5.73
CA LEU A 640 -28.94 10.20 5.83
C LEU A 640 -27.79 9.59 5.03
N SER A 641 -27.04 10.45 4.34
CA SER A 641 -25.79 10.13 3.68
C SER A 641 -24.80 11.28 3.89
N PRO A 642 -23.49 11.07 3.74
CA PRO A 642 -22.50 12.13 3.92
C PRO A 642 -22.78 13.36 3.04
N HIS A 643 -23.21 13.12 1.79
CA HIS A 643 -23.55 14.20 0.87
C HIS A 643 -24.76 15.02 1.35
N LEU A 644 -25.81 14.33 1.82
CA LEU A 644 -27.01 14.98 2.32
C LEU A 644 -26.73 15.75 3.61
N VAL A 645 -25.99 15.16 4.56
CA VAL A 645 -25.60 15.82 5.80
C VAL A 645 -24.75 17.06 5.52
N ASN A 646 -23.84 17.01 4.54
CA ASN A 646 -23.03 18.18 4.19
C ASN A 646 -23.87 19.40 3.78
N SER A 647 -25.06 19.19 3.20
CA SER A 647 -25.96 20.32 2.89
C SER A 647 -26.44 21.08 4.12
N PHE A 648 -26.49 20.43 5.29
CA PHE A 648 -26.86 21.04 6.58
C PHE A 648 -25.65 21.62 7.33
N THR A 649 -24.44 21.10 7.06
CA THR A 649 -23.23 21.42 7.83
C THR A 649 -22.15 22.15 7.05
N ARG A 650 -22.40 22.54 5.79
CA ARG A 650 -21.44 23.24 4.93
C ARG A 650 -20.78 24.46 5.58
N ILE A 651 -21.50 25.17 6.46
CA ILE A 651 -21.00 26.34 7.18
C ILE A 651 -19.81 26.02 8.11
N MET A 652 -19.65 24.76 8.51
CA MET A 652 -18.56 24.30 9.38
C MET A 652 -17.22 24.17 8.64
N GLN A 653 -17.23 24.15 7.30
CA GLN A 653 -16.05 24.01 6.44
C GLN A 653 -15.15 22.80 6.76
N LEU A 654 -15.70 21.76 7.41
CA LEU A 654 -15.05 20.48 7.64
C LEU A 654 -15.43 19.49 6.53
N ASP A 655 -15.05 19.81 5.29
CA ASP A 655 -15.38 19.02 4.11
C ASP A 655 -14.58 17.69 4.03
N HIS A 656 -13.68 17.44 4.98
CA HIS A 656 -12.95 16.18 5.08
C HIS A 656 -13.82 15.07 5.66
N ALA A 657 -14.03 14.02 4.87
CA ALA A 657 -14.59 12.77 5.38
C ALA A 657 -13.77 12.25 6.58
N ASN A 658 -14.47 11.58 7.52
CA ASN A 658 -13.93 10.95 8.71
C ASN A 658 -13.42 11.85 9.86
N TRP A 659 -13.57 13.18 9.83
CA TRP A 659 -13.03 14.04 10.91
C TRP A 659 -13.50 13.63 12.32
N LEU A 660 -14.75 13.17 12.47
CA LEU A 660 -15.30 12.64 13.74
C LEU A 660 -14.56 11.38 14.21
N ARG A 661 -14.20 10.49 13.28
CA ARG A 661 -13.46 9.26 13.54
C ARG A 661 -12.01 9.56 13.94
N HIS A 662 -11.37 10.55 13.31
CA HIS A 662 -10.07 11.08 13.76
C HIS A 662 -10.15 11.74 15.14
N THR A 663 -11.24 12.46 15.43
CA THR A 663 -11.48 13.10 16.73
C THR A 663 -11.67 12.07 17.84
N ALA A 664 -12.46 11.02 17.59
CA ALA A 664 -12.63 9.89 18.50
C ALA A 664 -11.30 9.15 18.71
N ARG A 665 -10.54 8.89 17.65
CA ARG A 665 -9.23 8.22 17.75
C ARG A 665 -8.28 9.01 18.63
N ALA A 666 -8.13 10.30 18.35
CA ALA A 666 -7.26 11.20 19.09
C ALA A 666 -7.64 11.33 20.57
N TYR A 667 -8.95 11.27 20.88
CA TYR A 667 -9.42 11.26 22.26
C TYR A 667 -9.07 9.96 22.99
N LEU A 668 -9.24 8.82 22.33
CA LEU A 668 -9.03 7.49 22.91
C LEU A 668 -7.54 7.14 23.07
N THR A 669 -6.65 7.75 22.27
CA THR A 669 -5.20 7.60 22.42
C THR A 669 -4.79 7.89 23.87
N GLU A 670 -4.01 6.96 24.45
CA GLU A 670 -3.55 6.99 25.85
C GLU A 670 -4.65 6.84 26.93
N LYS A 671 -5.92 6.69 26.56
CA LYS A 671 -7.03 6.49 27.51
C LYS A 671 -7.62 5.08 27.51
N ALA A 672 -7.44 4.36 26.42
CA ALA A 672 -7.91 2.98 26.27
C ALA A 672 -6.81 2.08 25.70
N ASP A 673 -6.95 0.77 25.93
CA ASP A 673 -6.08 -0.24 25.34
C ASP A 673 -6.18 -0.19 23.80
N GLU A 674 -5.03 -0.22 23.14
CA GLU A 674 -4.94 -0.10 21.69
C GLU A 674 -5.75 -1.20 20.97
N ASN A 675 -5.78 -2.44 21.49
CA ASN A 675 -6.53 -3.53 20.87
C ASN A 675 -8.04 -3.26 20.88
N PHE A 676 -8.57 -2.67 21.96
CA PHE A 676 -9.99 -2.29 22.03
C PHE A 676 -10.31 -1.09 21.14
N ILE A 677 -9.36 -0.17 20.96
CA ILE A 677 -9.53 0.92 19.97
C ILE A 677 -9.56 0.34 18.56
N LEU A 678 -8.66 -0.59 18.21
CA LEU A 678 -8.67 -1.27 16.92
C LEU A 678 -9.99 -2.03 16.68
N ALA A 679 -10.53 -2.69 17.70
CA ALA A 679 -11.85 -3.34 17.65
C ALA A 679 -12.99 -2.36 17.35
N LEU A 680 -13.01 -1.20 18.03
CA LEU A 680 -14.01 -0.15 17.80
C LEU A 680 -13.98 0.34 16.35
N PHE A 681 -12.79 0.44 15.76
CA PHE A 681 -12.58 0.95 14.41
C PHE A 681 -12.71 -0.11 13.33
N GLY A 682 -12.75 -1.40 13.69
CA GLY A 682 -12.71 -2.53 12.75
C GLY A 682 -11.35 -2.72 12.10
N HIS A 683 -10.28 -2.38 12.82
CA HIS A 683 -8.88 -2.38 12.37
C HIS A 683 -8.03 -3.46 13.05
N GLU A 684 -8.69 -4.49 13.60
CA GLU A 684 -8.03 -5.61 14.27
C GLU A 684 -7.24 -6.47 13.30
N GLN A 685 -6.19 -7.11 13.82
CA GLN A 685 -5.42 -8.08 13.05
C GLN A 685 -6.25 -9.34 12.77
N ASN A 686 -5.94 -10.01 11.65
CA ASN A 686 -6.64 -11.22 11.23
C ASN A 686 -6.64 -12.29 12.34
N GLN A 687 -7.79 -12.94 12.57
CA GLN A 687 -8.03 -13.96 13.61
C GLN A 687 -7.96 -13.46 15.05
N GLN A 688 -7.68 -12.18 15.27
CA GLN A 688 -7.69 -11.54 16.58
C GLN A 688 -8.94 -10.68 16.79
N GLU A 689 -9.84 -10.63 15.81
CA GLU A 689 -11.03 -9.79 15.86
C GLU A 689 -11.94 -10.15 17.05
N MET A 690 -12.54 -9.14 17.66
CA MET A 690 -13.38 -9.28 18.82
C MET A 690 -14.57 -10.21 18.51
N GLY A 691 -14.71 -11.28 19.28
CA GLY A 691 -15.75 -12.29 19.08
C GLY A 691 -15.34 -13.44 18.15
N GLN A 692 -14.13 -13.44 17.60
CA GLN A 692 -13.58 -14.60 16.90
C GLN A 692 -13.25 -15.73 17.85
N LYS A 693 -13.37 -16.98 17.36
CA LYS A 693 -13.13 -18.20 18.13
C LYS A 693 -11.73 -18.28 18.74
N PHE A 694 -10.75 -17.63 18.12
CA PHE A 694 -9.35 -17.64 18.54
C PHE A 694 -8.91 -16.34 19.22
N SER A 695 -9.81 -15.36 19.36
CA SER A 695 -9.52 -14.12 20.07
C SER A 695 -9.54 -14.37 21.58
N SER A 696 -8.54 -13.84 22.27
CA SER A 696 -8.47 -13.82 23.74
C SER A 696 -9.05 -12.54 24.34
N LEU A 697 -9.55 -11.61 23.51
CA LEU A 697 -10.14 -10.36 23.97
C LEU A 697 -11.44 -10.63 24.74
N SER A 698 -11.59 -9.96 25.89
CA SER A 698 -12.79 -10.08 26.71
C SER A 698 -13.85 -9.08 26.25
N LEU A 699 -15.05 -9.57 25.93
CA LEU A 699 -16.21 -8.70 25.65
C LEU A 699 -16.53 -7.76 26.82
N GLN A 700 -16.27 -8.19 28.06
CA GLN A 700 -16.53 -7.36 29.23
C GLN A 700 -15.53 -6.21 29.33
N GLN A 701 -14.24 -6.46 29.09
CA GLN A 701 -13.21 -5.41 29.06
C GLN A 701 -13.42 -4.47 27.88
N TYR A 702 -13.81 -5.00 26.72
CA TYR A 702 -14.18 -4.17 25.57
C TYR A 702 -15.38 -3.26 25.89
N LYS A 703 -16.35 -3.74 26.68
CA LYS A 703 -17.48 -2.92 27.13
C LYS A 703 -17.05 -1.76 28.04
N GLU A 704 -15.95 -1.86 28.77
CA GLU A 704 -15.42 -0.76 29.60
C GLU A 704 -15.02 0.46 28.76
N LEU A 705 -14.76 0.27 27.46
CA LEU A 705 -14.55 1.37 26.50
C LEU A 705 -15.74 2.34 26.47
N ALA A 706 -16.96 1.88 26.77
CA ALA A 706 -18.14 2.72 26.91
C ALA A 706 -17.95 3.83 27.94
N ASN A 707 -17.20 3.58 29.02
CA ASN A 707 -16.93 4.59 30.06
C ASN A 707 -16.03 5.70 29.51
N CYS A 708 -14.96 5.33 28.80
CA CYS A 708 -14.07 6.29 28.15
C CYS A 708 -14.84 7.14 27.13
N LEU A 709 -15.69 6.50 26.33
CA LEU A 709 -16.57 7.16 25.38
C LEU A 709 -17.57 8.07 26.10
N ASN A 710 -18.10 7.68 27.27
CA ASN A 710 -18.97 8.55 28.05
C ASN A 710 -18.26 9.82 28.50
N ASP A 711 -17.03 9.71 29.00
CA ASP A 711 -16.23 10.86 29.45
C ASP A 711 -15.87 11.82 28.30
N MET A 712 -15.85 11.32 27.07
CA MET A 712 -15.65 12.14 25.87
C MET A 712 -16.71 13.23 25.73
N GLN A 713 -17.94 12.97 26.20
CA GLN A 713 -19.00 13.97 26.27
C GLN A 713 -18.55 15.20 27.07
N HIS A 714 -17.96 14.98 28.25
CA HIS A 714 -17.50 16.05 29.13
C HIS A 714 -16.27 16.76 28.57
N ALA A 715 -15.35 16.02 27.95
CA ALA A 715 -14.14 16.59 27.36
C ALA A 715 -14.44 17.56 26.21
N TYR A 716 -15.50 17.30 25.43
CA TYR A 716 -15.95 18.17 24.37
C TYR A 716 -17.15 19.04 24.74
N GLN A 717 -17.58 19.02 26.01
CA GLN A 717 -18.70 19.81 26.53
C GLN A 717 -19.96 19.66 25.66
N ILE A 718 -20.28 18.42 25.28
CA ILE A 718 -21.43 18.13 24.43
C ILE A 718 -22.67 18.02 25.32
N ASP A 719 -23.60 18.95 25.14
CA ASP A 719 -24.89 18.93 25.83
C ASP A 719 -25.84 17.92 25.17
N GLY A 720 -26.55 17.15 26.01
CA GLY A 720 -27.62 16.26 25.56
C GLY A 720 -28.92 17.03 25.30
N MET A 721 -29.89 16.37 24.68
CA MET A 721 -31.22 16.96 24.50
C MET A 721 -31.98 17.01 25.83
N TYR A 722 -32.69 18.11 26.08
CA TYR A 722 -33.53 18.25 27.27
C TYR A 722 -34.73 17.28 27.21
N GLU A 723 -35.19 16.77 28.35
CA GLU A 723 -36.33 15.82 28.44
C GLU A 723 -37.66 16.34 27.85
N HIS A 724 -37.71 17.62 27.48
CA HIS A 724 -38.86 18.28 26.85
C HIS A 724 -38.48 19.06 25.58
N ALA A 725 -37.43 18.63 24.87
CA ALA A 725 -37.05 19.18 23.56
C ALA A 725 -38.06 18.83 22.47
#